data_AF-A0A8J8T5T6-F1
#
_entry.id   AF-A0A8J8T5T6-F1
#
_cell.length_a   1.000
_cell.length_b   1.000
_cell.length_c   1.000
_cell.angle_alpha   90.00
_cell.angle_beta   90.00
_cell.angle_gamma   90.00
#
_symmetry.space_group_name_H-M   'P 1'
#
loop_
_entity.id
_entity.type
_entity.pdbx_description
1 polymer ?
#
loop_
_entity_poly.entity_id
_entity_poly.type
_entity_poly.pdbx_seq_one_letter_code
_entity_poly.pdbx_strand_id
1 'polypeptide(L)'
;MRCLNIFQVMSAANLDQHGAPSPNQPDILEKERSLNHLLDQFEEKVLQDEKQLDLNNSLQDLSMFAESNDKTKLPLQSPTSSNQDAIIPPPTDYKERGFTTVRSFIQYKHNQKSVTKKIKCNIEKLKKDLVERALNCSGLGSVMDKAEYDMDFRFFRFFKFFLYHLIYFIFGPPLTMAIVSLFDSYGLALNMGFSIKSTVKITSIFQFMFFLFDAFIAIMWILRTVMPESGYIEGIYQEQLWFFFVHTIMRCFIIAVRYGYFSDLRHSMYREDIQNKKFIGKDLLIENWIQLSPDGGLWDEINSSIYRNQVEEKIFSMNFVEILDPISARRLKDETYYSENHLSANIAENDKLGQTFKFFLHSRYEELEEYSARNELRKLMESIASQRCGALESTTNLQNEFLNDVYYYTIPSNTDEVIANTKVRYQAKLLMREITIFAGSYQLSQKIPLFLALFRAFLPFIARQLEFGNPIHGFGRDSWAYTVFEVYFNTLLVYSNYVFVYAGLVDFHRRRLMMRACGVLINPEKEGVCKMFKIFPTINFLDVRSLHAWYNMRQCMMDLGRRYLKRIFIYSSVFLACYLAFMVYRCLKIFGLIETQTTILTEMFSGYDALVILSIILLMLYYGASINYQFVTDQLTLIQIKHAMVMAKKNLKCVLNTDSEESLLNNDTEFQGQYIVILARLLKAYHKEKPQKSREEIRKKLDRIIKEIDNIRERLDIEFNHHPLRIMGLKATYELMNQIYTGLATLVAAIIQQLVATNDFL
;
A
#
# COMPACT_ATOMS: atom_id res chain seq x y z
N MET A 1 25.60 -24.79 -18.71
CA MET A 1 26.04 -24.34 -20.05
C MET A 1 24.89 -23.76 -20.87
N ARG A 2 23.88 -24.51 -21.35
CA ARG A 2 22.78 -23.93 -22.16
C ARG A 2 21.87 -22.93 -21.42
N CYS A 3 21.58 -23.14 -20.12
CA CYS A 3 20.87 -22.13 -19.32
C CYS A 3 21.73 -20.88 -19.00
N LEU A 4 23.07 -21.01 -19.06
CA LEU A 4 24.00 -19.89 -18.96
C LEU A 4 23.89 -19.00 -20.22
N ASN A 5 23.63 -19.61 -21.38
CA ASN A 5 23.34 -18.89 -22.62
C ASN A 5 21.98 -18.18 -22.58
N ILE A 6 20.94 -18.77 -21.97
CA ILE A 6 19.64 -18.08 -21.74
C ILE A 6 19.85 -16.85 -20.85
N PHE A 7 20.63 -16.99 -19.78
CA PHE A 7 20.98 -15.87 -18.89
C PHE A 7 21.79 -14.77 -19.62
N GLN A 8 22.72 -15.14 -20.50
CA GLN A 8 23.47 -14.18 -21.34
C GLN A 8 22.58 -13.47 -22.36
N VAL A 9 21.59 -14.15 -22.95
CA VAL A 9 20.62 -13.54 -23.89
C VAL A 9 19.69 -12.55 -23.16
N MET A 10 19.23 -12.88 -21.95
CA MET A 10 18.43 -11.97 -21.13
C MET A 10 19.24 -10.80 -20.57
N SER A 11 20.51 -11.02 -20.23
CA SER A 11 21.45 -9.96 -19.83
C SER A 11 21.79 -9.02 -20.98
N ALA A 12 21.92 -9.52 -22.21
CA ALA A 12 22.17 -8.71 -23.41
C ALA A 12 20.92 -7.92 -23.82
N ALA A 13 19.72 -8.44 -23.59
CA ALA A 13 18.46 -7.72 -23.85
C ALA A 13 18.21 -6.53 -22.90
N ASN A 14 18.90 -6.48 -21.75
CA ASN A 14 18.71 -5.45 -20.71
C ASN A 14 19.75 -4.31 -20.76
N LEU A 15 20.77 -4.39 -21.64
CA LEU A 15 21.84 -3.39 -21.71
C LEU A 15 21.54 -2.22 -22.67
N ASP A 16 20.54 -2.33 -23.54
CA ASP A 16 20.26 -1.34 -24.60
C ASP A 16 18.88 -0.68 -24.49
N GLN A 17 18.54 -0.10 -23.34
CA GLN A 17 17.37 0.80 -23.20
C GLN A 17 17.72 2.30 -23.25
N HIS A 18 18.93 2.66 -23.67
CA HIS A 18 19.34 4.06 -23.83
C HIS A 18 19.63 4.40 -25.30
N GLY A 19 18.58 4.66 -26.08
CA GLY A 19 18.68 5.22 -27.42
C GLY A 19 17.40 5.01 -28.23
N ALA A 20 16.98 6.03 -28.98
CA ALA A 20 15.80 5.96 -29.86
C ALA A 20 15.89 4.76 -30.83
N PRO A 21 14.77 4.09 -31.16
CA PRO A 21 14.80 2.84 -31.92
C PRO A 21 15.32 3.09 -33.34
N SER A 22 16.43 2.43 -33.67
CA SER A 22 16.90 2.26 -35.05
C SER A 22 15.92 1.35 -35.80
N PRO A 23 15.55 1.66 -37.06
CA PRO A 23 14.54 0.92 -37.81
C PRO A 23 14.95 -0.50 -38.25
N ASN A 24 16.09 -1.02 -37.77
CA ASN A 24 16.64 -2.32 -38.15
C ASN A 24 17.03 -3.18 -36.92
N GLN A 25 16.15 -3.33 -35.93
CA GLN A 25 16.34 -4.33 -34.87
C GLN A 25 15.23 -5.40 -34.89
N PRO A 26 15.59 -6.69 -34.76
CA PRO A 26 14.64 -7.79 -34.81
C PRO A 26 13.71 -7.75 -33.59
N ASP A 27 12.46 -8.06 -33.87
CA ASP A 27 11.30 -7.93 -33.00
C ASP A 27 11.47 -8.75 -31.70
N ILE A 28 11.09 -8.19 -30.56
CA ILE A 28 11.09 -8.90 -29.26
C ILE A 28 10.26 -10.18 -29.35
N LEU A 29 9.22 -10.17 -30.18
CA LEU A 29 8.42 -11.32 -30.57
C LEU A 29 9.22 -12.45 -31.21
N GLU A 30 10.31 -12.16 -31.93
CA GLU A 30 11.16 -13.19 -32.55
C GLU A 30 12.04 -13.90 -31.52
N LYS A 31 12.50 -13.18 -30.48
CA LYS A 31 13.22 -13.78 -29.35
C LYS A 31 12.31 -14.61 -28.45
N GLU A 32 11.06 -14.18 -28.25
CA GLU A 32 10.04 -14.96 -27.54
C GLU A 32 9.65 -16.22 -28.33
N ARG A 33 9.45 -16.12 -29.65
CA ARG A 33 9.23 -17.28 -30.53
C ARG A 33 10.40 -18.25 -30.52
N SER A 34 11.64 -17.74 -30.53
CA SER A 34 12.83 -18.59 -30.44
C SER A 34 12.95 -19.31 -29.10
N LEU A 35 12.51 -18.69 -28.00
CA LEU A 35 12.50 -19.32 -26.68
C LEU A 35 11.44 -20.43 -26.60
N ASN A 36 10.22 -20.16 -27.10
CA ASN A 36 9.15 -21.16 -27.14
C ASN A 36 9.52 -22.34 -28.05
N HIS A 37 10.11 -22.09 -29.22
CA HIS A 37 10.62 -23.14 -30.09
C HIS A 37 11.70 -24.02 -29.43
N LEU A 38 12.57 -23.44 -28.60
CA LEU A 38 13.58 -24.20 -27.85
C LEU A 38 12.96 -25.05 -26.72
N LEU A 39 11.88 -24.57 -26.11
CA LEU A 39 11.11 -25.35 -25.12
C LEU A 39 10.38 -26.51 -25.79
N ASP A 40 9.76 -26.28 -26.95
CA ASP A 40 9.08 -27.31 -27.73
C ASP A 40 10.07 -28.39 -28.19
N GLN A 41 11.25 -28.02 -28.69
CA GLN A 41 12.31 -28.97 -29.05
C GLN A 41 12.82 -29.78 -27.86
N PHE A 42 12.83 -29.19 -26.66
CA PHE A 42 13.24 -29.90 -25.46
C PHE A 42 12.17 -30.92 -25.03
N GLU A 43 10.89 -30.54 -25.05
CA GLU A 43 9.79 -31.46 -24.78
C GLU A 43 9.74 -32.60 -25.81
N GLU A 44 9.92 -32.30 -27.09
CA GLU A 44 9.95 -33.29 -28.16
C GLU A 44 11.12 -34.28 -27.99
N LYS A 45 12.30 -33.80 -27.60
CA LYS A 45 13.46 -34.66 -27.33
C LYS A 45 13.25 -35.56 -26.12
N VAL A 46 12.65 -35.05 -25.04
CA VAL A 46 12.30 -35.87 -23.87
C VAL A 46 11.28 -36.95 -24.26
N LEU A 47 10.31 -36.62 -25.10
CA LEU A 47 9.31 -37.56 -25.59
C LEU A 47 9.94 -38.62 -26.53
N GLN A 48 10.93 -38.24 -27.35
CA GLN A 48 11.70 -39.16 -28.19
C GLN A 48 12.55 -40.11 -27.35
N ASP A 49 13.24 -39.60 -26.32
CA ASP A 49 14.03 -40.41 -25.40
C ASP A 49 13.13 -41.40 -24.63
N GLU A 50 11.91 -41.01 -24.24
CA GLU A 50 10.90 -41.87 -23.61
C GLU A 50 10.42 -42.97 -24.58
N LYS A 51 10.11 -42.61 -25.84
CA LYS A 51 9.74 -43.59 -26.88
C LYS A 51 10.87 -44.56 -27.22
N GLN A 52 12.12 -44.08 -27.24
CA GLN A 52 13.28 -44.90 -27.55
C GLN A 52 13.60 -45.85 -26.40
N LEU A 53 13.37 -45.43 -25.14
CA LEU A 53 13.43 -46.31 -23.98
C LEU A 53 12.35 -47.41 -24.06
N ASP A 54 11.11 -47.06 -24.40
CA ASP A 54 10.01 -48.02 -24.57
C ASP A 54 10.26 -49.01 -25.72
N LEU A 55 10.85 -48.53 -26.84
CA LEU A 55 11.23 -49.38 -27.97
C LEU A 55 12.34 -50.36 -27.60
N ASN A 56 13.39 -49.89 -26.91
CA ASN A 56 14.49 -50.75 -26.46
C ASN A 56 14.00 -51.81 -25.47
N ASN A 57 13.07 -51.46 -24.57
CA ASN A 57 12.45 -52.42 -23.66
C ASN A 57 11.61 -53.45 -24.43
N SER A 58 10.84 -53.03 -25.44
CA SER A 58 10.05 -53.93 -26.28
C SER A 58 10.91 -54.89 -27.11
N LEU A 59 12.07 -54.42 -27.59
CA LEU A 59 13.05 -55.25 -28.30
C LEU A 59 13.74 -56.26 -27.36
N GLN A 60 14.00 -55.88 -26.12
CA GLN A 60 14.54 -56.77 -25.10
C GLN A 60 13.52 -57.86 -24.69
N ASP A 61 12.23 -57.52 -24.63
CA ASP A 61 11.15 -58.49 -24.41
C ASP A 61 11.04 -59.49 -25.59
N LEU A 62 11.21 -59.02 -26.83
CA LEU A 62 11.22 -59.87 -28.03
C LEU A 62 12.44 -60.79 -28.11
N SER A 63 13.64 -60.31 -27.72
CA SER A 63 14.85 -61.14 -27.72
C SER A 63 14.78 -62.26 -26.68
N MET A 64 14.20 -61.98 -25.50
CA MET A 64 13.96 -63.02 -24.49
C MET A 64 12.92 -64.06 -24.97
N PHE A 65 11.96 -63.66 -25.80
CA PHE A 65 11.01 -64.59 -26.42
C PHE A 65 11.65 -65.45 -27.52
N ALA A 66 12.59 -64.90 -28.29
CA ALA A 66 13.31 -65.61 -29.35
C ALA A 66 14.26 -66.68 -28.79
N GLU A 67 14.99 -66.40 -27.70
CA GLU A 67 15.87 -67.38 -27.05
C GLU A 67 15.11 -68.57 -26.42
N SER A 68 13.82 -68.41 -26.13
CA SER A 68 12.96 -69.49 -25.62
C SER A 68 12.58 -70.52 -26.70
N ASN A 69 12.64 -70.19 -27.99
CA ASN A 69 12.18 -71.06 -29.08
C ASN A 69 13.28 -71.92 -29.73
N ASP A 70 14.57 -71.66 -29.48
CA ASP A 70 15.68 -72.34 -30.17
C ASP A 70 16.10 -73.70 -29.54
N LYS A 71 15.35 -74.20 -28.54
CA LYS A 71 15.67 -75.46 -27.82
C LYS A 71 14.84 -76.68 -28.22
N THR A 72 14.18 -76.68 -29.38
CA THR A 72 13.45 -77.86 -29.90
C THR A 72 14.08 -78.41 -31.18
N LYS A 73 15.16 -79.20 -31.05
CA LYS A 73 15.64 -80.12 -32.09
C LYS A 73 15.62 -81.56 -31.55
N LEU A 74 14.71 -82.38 -32.08
CA LEU A 74 14.57 -83.83 -31.85
C LEU A 74 15.48 -84.62 -32.83
N PRO A 75 16.02 -85.79 -32.43
CA PRO A 75 16.40 -86.83 -33.38
C PRO A 75 15.36 -87.96 -33.43
N LEU A 76 15.05 -88.40 -34.66
CA LEU A 76 14.28 -89.61 -35.00
C LEU A 76 15.08 -90.88 -34.70
N GLN A 77 14.43 -91.96 -34.22
CA GLN A 77 14.47 -93.29 -34.85
C GLN A 77 13.48 -94.32 -34.25
N SER A 78 12.62 -94.79 -35.16
CA SER A 78 11.95 -96.11 -35.43
C SER A 78 11.88 -97.29 -34.43
N PRO A 79 10.90 -98.22 -34.64
CA PRO A 79 10.25 -99.02 -33.59
C PRO A 79 10.62 -100.52 -33.63
N THR A 80 10.36 -101.25 -32.53
CA THR A 80 9.57 -102.52 -32.54
C THR A 80 9.41 -103.14 -31.15
N SER A 81 8.14 -103.43 -30.83
CA SER A 81 7.56 -104.56 -30.08
C SER A 81 8.02 -104.96 -28.66
N SER A 82 7.03 -104.82 -27.77
CA SER A 82 6.51 -105.81 -26.81
C SER A 82 6.98 -105.78 -25.35
N ASN A 83 5.97 -105.58 -24.48
CA ASN A 83 5.78 -106.11 -23.13
C ASN A 83 6.72 -105.62 -22.01
N GLN A 84 6.22 -104.72 -21.15
CA GLN A 84 5.68 -105.05 -19.81
C GLN A 84 5.49 -103.78 -18.97
N ASP A 85 4.43 -103.78 -18.16
CA ASP A 85 3.99 -102.71 -17.27
C ASP A 85 5.04 -102.30 -16.22
N ALA A 86 5.30 -100.99 -16.13
CA ALA A 86 5.80 -100.36 -14.90
C ALA A 86 5.47 -98.85 -14.88
N ILE A 87 5.00 -98.41 -13.72
CA ILE A 87 4.45 -97.09 -13.37
C ILE A 87 5.49 -95.97 -13.55
N ILE A 88 5.14 -94.91 -14.31
CA ILE A 88 5.91 -93.65 -14.45
C ILE A 88 5.17 -92.54 -13.66
N PRO A 89 5.87 -91.70 -12.86
CA PRO A 89 5.26 -90.63 -12.07
C PRO A 89 4.81 -89.43 -12.94
N PRO A 90 3.88 -88.58 -12.44
CA PRO A 90 3.39 -87.43 -13.21
C PRO A 90 4.47 -86.33 -13.35
N PRO A 91 4.52 -85.60 -14.47
CA PRO A 91 5.47 -84.52 -14.67
C PRO A 91 5.01 -83.25 -13.95
N THR A 92 5.56 -83.01 -12.76
CA THR A 92 5.56 -81.69 -12.11
C THR A 92 6.86 -80.96 -12.47
N ASP A 93 6.92 -80.21 -13.58
CA ASP A 93 7.83 -79.04 -13.66
C ASP A 93 7.65 -78.15 -14.92
N TYR A 94 6.42 -77.73 -15.26
CA TYR A 94 6.24 -76.72 -16.33
C TYR A 94 5.35 -75.52 -15.95
N LYS A 95 4.69 -75.54 -14.78
CA LYS A 95 3.87 -74.40 -14.32
C LYS A 95 4.65 -73.35 -13.51
N GLU A 96 5.78 -73.66 -12.88
CA GLU A 96 6.47 -72.69 -12.02
C GLU A 96 7.34 -71.66 -12.77
N ARG A 97 7.84 -71.97 -13.97
CA ARG A 97 8.66 -71.01 -14.75
C ARG A 97 7.84 -69.89 -15.40
N GLY A 98 6.57 -70.13 -15.75
CA GLY A 98 5.70 -69.07 -16.30
C GLY A 98 5.31 -68.02 -15.26
N PHE A 99 5.08 -68.43 -14.01
CA PHE A 99 4.65 -67.53 -12.93
C PHE A 99 5.77 -66.65 -12.38
N THR A 100 7.02 -67.11 -12.39
CA THR A 100 8.18 -66.32 -11.97
C THR A 100 8.46 -65.17 -12.94
N THR A 101 8.35 -65.41 -14.25
CA THR A 101 8.55 -64.37 -15.28
C THR A 101 7.48 -63.28 -15.18
N VAL A 102 6.20 -63.64 -15.04
CA VAL A 102 5.10 -62.64 -14.89
C VAL A 102 5.27 -61.81 -13.62
N ARG A 103 5.69 -62.42 -12.50
CA ARG A 103 5.93 -61.70 -11.24
C ARG A 103 7.09 -60.71 -11.35
N SER A 104 8.17 -61.11 -12.02
CA SER A 104 9.31 -60.23 -12.29
C SER A 104 8.95 -59.04 -13.19
N PHE A 105 8.09 -59.25 -14.20
CA PHE A 105 7.61 -58.19 -15.08
C PHE A 105 6.68 -57.19 -14.37
N ILE A 106 5.79 -57.67 -13.48
CA ILE A 106 4.93 -56.80 -12.66
C ILE A 106 5.79 -55.97 -11.70
N GLN A 107 6.80 -56.58 -11.07
CA GLN A 107 7.71 -55.87 -10.17
C GLN A 107 8.57 -54.84 -10.91
N TYR A 108 8.99 -55.15 -12.13
CA TYR A 108 9.68 -54.22 -13.01
C TYR A 108 8.80 -53.02 -13.40
N LYS A 109 7.54 -53.25 -13.82
CA LYS A 109 6.58 -52.16 -14.11
C LYS A 109 6.26 -51.30 -12.87
N HIS A 110 6.16 -51.92 -11.69
CA HIS A 110 5.96 -51.18 -10.44
C HIS A 110 7.18 -50.30 -10.11
N ASN A 111 8.39 -50.82 -10.31
CA ASN A 111 9.63 -50.06 -10.14
C ASN A 111 9.75 -48.92 -11.15
N GLN A 112 9.39 -49.13 -12.42
CA GLN A 112 9.36 -48.06 -13.42
C GLN A 112 8.36 -46.96 -13.06
N LYS A 113 7.14 -47.29 -12.61
CA LYS A 113 6.15 -46.29 -12.13
C LYS A 113 6.66 -45.50 -10.92
N SER A 114 7.38 -46.17 -10.01
CA SER A 114 8.01 -45.51 -8.87
C SER A 114 9.14 -44.55 -9.31
N VAL A 115 9.98 -44.97 -10.26
CA VAL A 115 11.07 -44.16 -10.81
C VAL A 115 10.53 -42.96 -11.60
N THR A 116 9.55 -43.13 -12.48
CA THR A 116 8.92 -42.01 -13.20
C THR A 116 8.24 -41.03 -12.26
N LYS A 117 7.55 -41.50 -11.20
CA LYS A 117 6.99 -40.62 -10.17
C LYS A 117 8.08 -39.83 -9.43
N LYS A 118 9.21 -40.47 -9.12
CA LYS A 118 10.37 -39.82 -8.47
C LYS A 118 11.04 -38.80 -9.39
N ILE A 119 11.21 -39.11 -10.67
CA ILE A 119 11.75 -38.19 -11.68
C ILE A 119 10.83 -36.98 -11.87
N LYS A 120 9.51 -37.18 -12.03
CA LYS A 120 8.54 -36.07 -12.11
C LYS A 120 8.59 -35.18 -10.87
N CYS A 121 8.65 -35.76 -9.68
CA CYS A 121 8.80 -35.02 -8.43
C CYS A 121 10.12 -34.20 -8.38
N ASN A 122 11.23 -34.80 -8.82
CA ASN A 122 12.53 -34.11 -8.88
C ASN A 122 12.56 -32.99 -9.93
N ILE A 123 11.91 -33.17 -11.08
CA ILE A 123 11.80 -32.13 -12.12
C ILE A 123 10.94 -30.97 -11.61
N GLU A 124 9.80 -31.24 -10.97
CA GLU A 124 8.95 -30.19 -10.37
C GLU A 124 9.70 -29.44 -9.27
N LYS A 125 10.43 -30.16 -8.41
CA LYS A 125 11.29 -29.53 -7.40
C LYS A 125 12.38 -28.68 -8.05
N LEU A 126 13.04 -29.17 -9.10
CA LEU A 126 14.07 -28.42 -9.81
C LEU A 126 13.51 -27.17 -10.51
N LYS A 127 12.31 -27.27 -11.11
CA LYS A 127 11.60 -26.12 -11.71
C LYS A 127 11.29 -25.08 -10.63
N LYS A 128 10.75 -25.50 -9.48
CA LYS A 128 10.49 -24.61 -8.34
C LYS A 128 11.77 -23.97 -7.81
N ASP A 129 12.83 -24.75 -7.61
CA ASP A 129 14.13 -24.23 -7.17
C ASP A 129 14.75 -23.27 -8.20
N LEU A 130 14.57 -23.51 -9.51
CA LEU A 130 15.06 -22.63 -10.58
C LEU A 130 14.26 -21.34 -10.66
N VAL A 131 12.93 -21.41 -10.54
CA VAL A 131 12.07 -20.23 -10.47
C VAL A 131 12.39 -19.44 -9.21
N GLU A 132 12.49 -20.09 -8.06
CA GLU A 132 12.86 -19.44 -6.79
C GLU A 132 14.25 -18.81 -6.86
N ARG A 133 15.24 -19.49 -7.46
CA ARG A 133 16.56 -18.88 -7.71
C ARG A 133 16.48 -17.72 -8.71
N ALA A 134 15.68 -17.82 -9.76
CA ALA A 134 15.49 -16.74 -10.71
C ALA A 134 14.80 -15.54 -10.06
N LEU A 135 13.81 -15.76 -9.19
CA LEU A 135 13.13 -14.75 -8.39
C LEU A 135 14.08 -14.12 -7.36
N ASN A 136 14.93 -14.93 -6.74
CA ASN A 136 15.95 -14.49 -5.78
C ASN A 136 17.16 -13.81 -6.45
N CYS A 137 17.35 -13.97 -7.77
CA CYS A 137 18.23 -13.09 -8.52
C CYS A 137 17.60 -11.69 -8.49
N SER A 138 18.26 -10.76 -7.81
CA SER A 138 17.83 -9.39 -7.51
C SER A 138 17.19 -8.62 -8.68
N GLY A 139 17.49 -9.00 -9.93
CA GLY A 139 16.84 -8.44 -11.11
C GLY A 139 15.39 -8.86 -11.31
N LEU A 140 15.05 -10.16 -11.19
CA LEU A 140 13.73 -10.67 -11.59
C LEU A 140 12.64 -10.32 -10.58
N GLY A 141 12.95 -10.34 -9.27
CA GLY A 141 12.05 -9.81 -8.24
C GLY A 141 11.67 -8.36 -8.56
N SER A 142 12.65 -7.52 -8.90
CA SER A 142 12.37 -6.14 -9.33
C SER A 142 11.50 -6.08 -10.58
N VAL A 143 11.64 -7.00 -11.54
CA VAL A 143 10.83 -7.03 -12.78
C VAL A 143 9.40 -7.47 -12.49
N MET A 144 9.20 -8.45 -11.61
CA MET A 144 7.86 -8.84 -11.17
C MET A 144 7.18 -7.72 -10.42
N ASP A 145 7.89 -7.06 -9.51
CA ASP A 145 7.36 -5.92 -8.81
C ASP A 145 7.01 -4.80 -9.80
N LYS A 146 7.83 -4.58 -10.85
CA LYS A 146 7.53 -3.64 -11.95
C LYS A 146 6.22 -3.93 -12.67
N ALA A 147 5.94 -5.20 -12.97
CA ALA A 147 4.68 -5.61 -13.59
C ALA A 147 3.47 -5.44 -12.66
N GLU A 148 3.67 -5.39 -11.34
CA GLU A 148 2.61 -5.06 -10.38
C GLU A 148 2.29 -3.55 -10.31
N TYR A 149 3.16 -2.69 -10.86
CA TYR A 149 2.99 -1.23 -10.73
C TYR A 149 2.04 -0.62 -11.75
N ASP A 150 1.86 -1.25 -12.91
CA ASP A 150 0.88 -0.81 -13.89
C ASP A 150 -0.46 -1.54 -13.67
N MET A 151 -1.24 -1.01 -12.73
CA MET A 151 -2.53 -1.59 -12.40
C MET A 151 -3.65 -0.91 -13.20
N ASP A 152 -4.04 -1.56 -14.28
CA ASP A 152 -5.30 -1.31 -14.97
C ASP A 152 -6.45 -2.12 -14.35
N PHE A 153 -7.64 -1.50 -14.32
CA PHE A 153 -8.83 -2.16 -13.78
C PHE A 153 -9.45 -3.10 -14.81
N ARG A 154 -9.48 -4.39 -14.50
CA ARG A 154 -10.02 -5.44 -15.37
C ARG A 154 -11.44 -5.78 -14.97
N PHE A 155 -12.41 -5.19 -15.66
CA PHE A 155 -13.83 -5.30 -15.34
C PHE A 155 -14.33 -6.75 -15.29
N PHE A 156 -13.99 -7.59 -16.27
CA PHE A 156 -14.41 -9.00 -16.29
C PHE A 156 -13.88 -9.80 -15.09
N ARG A 157 -12.64 -9.53 -14.69
CA ARG A 157 -12.03 -10.15 -13.50
C ARG A 157 -12.80 -9.70 -12.25
N PHE A 158 -13.01 -8.40 -12.10
CA PHE A 158 -13.83 -7.84 -11.03
C PHE A 158 -15.20 -8.54 -10.94
N PHE A 159 -15.96 -8.60 -12.05
CA PHE A 159 -17.30 -9.17 -12.08
C PHE A 159 -17.31 -10.66 -11.72
N LYS A 160 -16.34 -11.43 -12.23
CA LYS A 160 -16.16 -12.84 -11.89
C LYS A 160 -15.95 -13.06 -10.39
N PHE A 161 -15.02 -12.31 -9.79
CA PHE A 161 -14.76 -12.41 -8.35
C PHE A 161 -15.93 -11.87 -7.51
N PHE A 162 -16.65 -10.87 -7.99
CA PHE A 162 -17.88 -10.39 -7.35
C PHE A 162 -18.91 -11.51 -7.27
N LEU A 163 -19.16 -12.21 -8.38
CA LEU A 163 -20.10 -13.33 -8.43
C LEU A 163 -19.68 -14.48 -7.52
N TYR A 164 -18.39 -14.82 -7.46
CA TYR A 164 -17.88 -15.85 -6.54
C TYR A 164 -18.17 -15.54 -5.08
N HIS A 165 -17.95 -14.29 -4.65
CA HIS A 165 -18.23 -13.89 -3.27
C HIS A 165 -19.73 -13.77 -3.01
N LEU A 166 -20.52 -13.33 -4.00
CA LEU A 166 -21.98 -13.28 -3.87
C LEU A 166 -22.57 -14.68 -3.68
N ILE A 167 -22.14 -15.66 -4.48
CA ILE A 167 -22.52 -17.07 -4.32
C ILE A 167 -22.08 -17.61 -2.95
N TYR A 168 -20.88 -17.22 -2.48
CA TYR A 168 -20.38 -17.60 -1.15
C TYR A 168 -21.30 -17.15 -0.02
N PHE A 169 -21.72 -15.88 0.00
CA PHE A 169 -22.56 -15.39 1.09
C PHE A 169 -24.02 -15.83 0.97
N ILE A 170 -24.50 -16.16 -0.24
CA ILE A 170 -25.88 -16.64 -0.44
C ILE A 170 -26.01 -18.15 -0.20
N PHE A 171 -25.14 -18.97 -0.80
CA PHE A 171 -25.27 -20.43 -0.82
C PHE A 171 -24.23 -21.15 0.05
N GLY A 172 -23.22 -20.44 0.54
CA GLY A 172 -22.22 -20.95 1.46
C GLY A 172 -20.98 -21.58 0.82
N PRO A 173 -20.05 -22.04 1.67
CA PRO A 173 -18.75 -22.54 1.23
C PRO A 173 -18.78 -23.78 0.31
N PRO A 174 -19.56 -24.85 0.58
CA PRO A 174 -19.47 -26.08 -0.22
C PRO A 174 -19.84 -25.86 -1.69
N LEU A 175 -20.96 -25.15 -1.95
CA LEU A 175 -21.40 -24.87 -3.31
C LEU A 175 -20.43 -23.96 -4.04
N THR A 176 -19.94 -22.92 -3.36
CA THR A 176 -18.97 -21.98 -3.96
C THR A 176 -17.66 -22.65 -4.30
N MET A 177 -17.13 -23.49 -3.40
CA MET A 177 -15.91 -24.26 -3.66
C MET A 177 -16.08 -25.17 -4.88
N ALA A 178 -17.24 -25.82 -5.04
CA ALA A 178 -17.53 -26.65 -6.21
C ALA A 178 -17.58 -25.82 -7.50
N ILE A 179 -18.27 -24.68 -7.50
CA ILE A 179 -18.40 -23.78 -8.66
C ILE A 179 -17.02 -23.21 -9.04
N VAL A 180 -16.27 -22.67 -8.09
CA VAL A 180 -14.94 -22.10 -8.36
C VAL A 180 -13.98 -23.18 -8.85
N SER A 181 -14.06 -24.40 -8.33
CA SER A 181 -13.22 -25.51 -8.80
C SER A 181 -13.60 -26.02 -10.21
N LEU A 182 -14.84 -25.74 -10.66
CA LEU A 182 -15.29 -26.07 -12.01
C LEU A 182 -14.78 -25.06 -13.05
N PHE A 183 -14.78 -23.76 -12.71
CA PHE A 183 -14.40 -22.69 -13.65
C PHE A 183 -12.94 -22.21 -13.50
N ASP A 184 -12.31 -22.45 -12.36
CA ASP A 184 -10.91 -22.11 -12.05
C ASP A 184 -10.23 -23.27 -11.32
N SER A 185 -9.31 -22.97 -10.39
CA SER A 185 -8.59 -23.95 -9.61
C SER A 185 -9.08 -23.97 -8.16
N TYR A 186 -8.94 -25.13 -7.54
CA TYR A 186 -9.13 -25.29 -6.10
C TYR A 186 -8.17 -24.39 -5.29
N GLY A 187 -6.94 -24.16 -5.80
CA GLY A 187 -5.97 -23.25 -5.20
C GLY A 187 -6.48 -21.82 -5.10
N LEU A 188 -7.14 -21.31 -6.14
CA LEU A 188 -7.74 -19.99 -6.13
C LEU A 188 -8.81 -19.86 -5.04
N ALA A 189 -9.69 -20.85 -4.91
CA ALA A 189 -10.73 -20.88 -3.88
C ALA A 189 -10.13 -20.83 -2.45
N LEU A 190 -9.03 -21.57 -2.22
CA LEU A 190 -8.30 -21.50 -0.96
C LEU A 190 -7.65 -20.13 -0.72
N ASN A 191 -7.07 -19.52 -1.75
CA ASN A 191 -6.47 -18.19 -1.65
C ASN A 191 -7.50 -17.08 -1.39
N MET A 192 -8.77 -17.29 -1.81
CA MET A 192 -9.88 -16.38 -1.51
C MET A 192 -10.39 -16.49 -0.07
N GLY A 193 -10.03 -17.57 0.64
CA GLY A 193 -10.49 -17.84 2.01
C GLY A 193 -11.82 -18.59 2.10
N PHE A 194 -12.24 -19.28 1.02
CA PHE A 194 -13.52 -19.99 1.00
C PHE A 194 -13.52 -21.32 1.77
N SER A 195 -12.40 -21.69 2.40
CA SER A 195 -12.26 -22.91 3.18
C SER A 195 -11.40 -22.69 4.42
N ILE A 196 -11.70 -23.40 5.50
CA ILE A 196 -10.90 -23.43 6.74
C ILE A 196 -9.47 -23.97 6.47
N LYS A 197 -9.27 -24.72 5.37
CA LYS A 197 -7.96 -25.17 4.91
C LYS A 197 -7.10 -24.08 4.28
N SER A 198 -7.63 -22.87 4.10
CA SER A 198 -6.89 -21.72 3.56
C SER A 198 -5.69 -21.36 4.44
N THR A 199 -4.65 -20.80 3.81
CA THR A 199 -3.49 -20.22 4.49
C THR A 199 -3.87 -18.97 5.31
N VAL A 200 -4.96 -18.27 4.94
CA VAL A 200 -5.53 -17.14 5.68
C VAL A 200 -6.72 -17.56 6.55
N LYS A 201 -6.44 -18.44 7.53
CA LYS A 201 -7.45 -19.04 8.41
C LYS A 201 -8.38 -18.02 9.06
N ILE A 202 -7.84 -16.93 9.59
CA ILE A 202 -8.63 -15.88 10.26
C ILE A 202 -9.63 -15.25 9.29
N THR A 203 -9.19 -14.88 8.09
CA THR A 203 -10.07 -14.32 7.05
C THR A 203 -11.17 -15.31 6.67
N SER A 204 -10.83 -16.60 6.55
CA SER A 204 -11.77 -17.67 6.20
C SER A 204 -12.82 -17.87 7.30
N ILE A 205 -12.39 -17.85 8.58
CA ILE A 205 -13.29 -17.91 9.73
C ILE A 205 -14.25 -16.73 9.71
N PHE A 206 -13.76 -15.50 9.53
CA PHE A 206 -14.63 -14.32 9.47
C PHE A 206 -15.63 -14.37 8.30
N GLN A 207 -15.21 -14.81 7.11
CA GLN A 207 -16.12 -15.00 5.98
C GLN A 207 -17.19 -16.05 6.26
N PHE A 208 -16.79 -17.19 6.85
CA PHE A 208 -17.74 -18.24 7.25
C PHE A 208 -18.73 -17.75 8.31
N MET A 209 -18.26 -16.99 9.30
CA MET A 209 -19.13 -16.37 10.31
C MET A 209 -20.14 -15.42 9.66
N PHE A 210 -19.72 -14.54 8.74
CA PHE A 210 -20.64 -13.68 7.99
C PHE A 210 -21.69 -14.49 7.22
N PHE A 211 -21.29 -15.56 6.53
CA PHE A 211 -22.24 -16.45 5.86
C PHE A 211 -23.26 -17.06 6.84
N LEU A 212 -22.80 -17.58 7.99
CA LEU A 212 -23.71 -18.15 9.00
C LEU A 212 -24.71 -17.11 9.51
N PHE A 213 -24.32 -15.84 9.59
CA PHE A 213 -25.18 -14.76 10.05
C PHE A 213 -26.20 -14.34 8.99
N ASP A 214 -25.76 -14.22 7.74
CA ASP A 214 -26.66 -13.97 6.62
C ASP A 214 -27.71 -15.10 6.50
N ALA A 215 -27.26 -16.35 6.65
CA ALA A 215 -28.15 -17.52 6.69
C ALA A 215 -29.10 -17.49 7.91
N PHE A 216 -28.61 -17.15 9.10
CA PHE A 216 -29.43 -17.04 10.31
C PHE A 216 -30.53 -15.99 10.15
N ILE A 217 -30.19 -14.79 9.70
CA ILE A 217 -31.16 -13.70 9.49
C ILE A 217 -32.19 -14.09 8.43
N ALA A 218 -31.75 -14.70 7.32
CA ALA A 218 -32.65 -15.17 6.27
C ALA A 218 -33.60 -16.26 6.78
N ILE A 219 -33.10 -17.24 7.54
CA ILE A 219 -33.93 -18.31 8.14
C ILE A 219 -34.94 -17.72 9.12
N MET A 220 -34.51 -16.81 10.00
CA MET A 220 -35.42 -16.17 10.97
C MET A 220 -36.51 -15.37 10.27
N TRP A 221 -36.19 -14.70 9.16
CA TRP A 221 -37.18 -14.01 8.33
C TRP A 221 -38.14 -15.00 7.65
N ILE A 222 -37.65 -16.11 7.07
CA ILE A 222 -38.49 -17.15 6.46
C ILE A 222 -39.43 -17.77 7.51
N LEU A 223 -38.92 -18.10 8.70
CA LEU A 223 -39.72 -18.65 9.79
C LEU A 223 -40.84 -17.69 10.19
N ARG A 224 -40.54 -16.40 10.31
CA ARG A 224 -41.56 -15.37 10.55
C ARG A 224 -42.62 -15.33 9.46
N THR A 225 -42.24 -15.44 8.18
CA THR A 225 -43.18 -15.40 7.06
C THR A 225 -44.03 -16.67 6.96
N VAL A 226 -43.46 -17.85 7.22
CA VAL A 226 -44.15 -19.14 7.08
C VAL A 226 -45.01 -19.49 8.30
N MET A 227 -44.63 -19.05 9.50
CA MET A 227 -45.33 -19.35 10.75
C MET A 227 -45.79 -18.08 11.50
N PRO A 228 -46.62 -17.22 10.88
CA PRO A 228 -47.02 -15.94 11.48
C PRO A 228 -47.82 -16.11 12.78
N GLU A 229 -48.62 -17.16 12.91
CA GLU A 229 -49.50 -17.41 14.07
C GLU A 229 -48.74 -17.83 15.33
N SER A 230 -47.48 -18.22 15.19
CA SER A 230 -46.69 -18.76 16.29
C SER A 230 -46.27 -17.71 17.32
N GLY A 231 -46.44 -16.42 17.01
CA GLY A 231 -45.98 -15.31 17.84
C GLY A 231 -44.45 -15.27 18.00
N TYR A 232 -43.71 -16.14 17.31
CA TYR A 232 -42.26 -16.17 17.37
C TYR A 232 -41.72 -14.94 16.62
N ILE A 233 -41.04 -14.08 17.37
CA ILE A 233 -40.22 -12.96 16.91
C ILE A 233 -41.04 -11.76 16.36
N GLU A 234 -41.65 -11.02 17.27
CA GLU A 234 -42.27 -9.72 17.00
C GLU A 234 -41.22 -8.61 16.83
N GLY A 235 -41.57 -7.56 16.08
CA GLY A 235 -40.76 -6.34 15.97
C GLY A 235 -39.55 -6.42 15.02
N ILE A 236 -39.45 -7.44 14.16
CA ILE A 236 -38.50 -7.42 13.03
C ILE A 236 -39.05 -6.54 11.92
N TYR A 237 -38.21 -5.69 11.34
CA TYR A 237 -38.55 -4.94 10.14
C TYR A 237 -38.08 -5.71 8.91
N GLN A 238 -38.88 -5.74 7.84
CA GLN A 238 -38.45 -6.37 6.58
C GLN A 238 -37.21 -5.66 6.01
N GLU A 239 -37.08 -4.36 6.28
CA GLU A 239 -36.01 -3.50 5.83
C GLU A 239 -34.68 -3.84 6.47
N GLN A 240 -34.67 -4.49 7.65
CA GLN A 240 -33.43 -5.04 8.21
C GLN A 240 -32.80 -6.02 7.23
N LEU A 241 -33.58 -6.97 6.70
CA LEU A 241 -33.11 -7.96 5.71
C LEU A 241 -32.57 -7.27 4.45
N TRP A 242 -33.28 -6.26 3.94
CA TRP A 242 -32.85 -5.49 2.77
C TRP A 242 -31.50 -4.79 3.01
N PHE A 243 -31.34 -4.11 4.15
CA PHE A 243 -30.08 -3.44 4.48
C PHE A 243 -28.93 -4.43 4.72
N PHE A 244 -29.20 -5.58 5.34
CA PHE A 244 -28.21 -6.66 5.45
C PHE A 244 -27.74 -7.12 4.07
N PHE A 245 -28.66 -7.39 3.15
CA PHE A 245 -28.32 -7.80 1.80
C PHE A 245 -27.52 -6.74 1.03
N VAL A 246 -27.90 -5.46 1.15
CA VAL A 246 -27.13 -4.34 0.58
C VAL A 246 -25.71 -4.29 1.15
N HIS A 247 -25.54 -4.47 2.46
CA HIS A 247 -24.22 -4.49 3.08
C HIS A 247 -23.37 -5.69 2.65
N THR A 248 -23.98 -6.86 2.46
CA THR A 248 -23.31 -8.05 1.90
C THR A 248 -22.91 -7.83 0.43
N ILE A 249 -23.75 -7.19 -0.39
CA ILE A 249 -23.38 -6.80 -1.76
C ILE A 249 -22.20 -5.82 -1.75
N MET A 250 -22.24 -4.80 -0.90
CA MET A 250 -21.14 -3.83 -0.76
C MET A 250 -19.84 -4.53 -0.31
N ARG A 251 -19.95 -5.52 0.57
CA ARG A 251 -18.80 -6.34 0.99
C ARG A 251 -18.22 -7.14 -0.18
N CYS A 252 -19.07 -7.81 -0.96
CA CYS A 252 -18.66 -8.53 -2.17
C CYS A 252 -17.97 -7.59 -3.17
N PHE A 253 -18.54 -6.41 -3.37
CA PHE A 253 -17.98 -5.37 -4.24
C PHE A 253 -16.57 -4.98 -3.79
N ILE A 254 -16.39 -4.66 -2.50
CA ILE A 254 -15.08 -4.29 -1.93
C ILE A 254 -14.04 -5.38 -2.19
N ILE A 255 -14.39 -6.64 -1.91
CA ILE A 255 -13.46 -7.75 -2.10
C ILE A 255 -13.13 -7.94 -3.59
N ALA A 256 -14.10 -7.79 -4.48
CA ALA A 256 -13.94 -7.97 -5.91
C ALA A 256 -13.05 -6.91 -6.57
N VAL A 257 -13.15 -5.64 -6.18
CA VAL A 257 -12.31 -4.56 -6.75
C VAL A 257 -10.84 -4.83 -6.52
N ARG A 258 -10.45 -5.40 -5.37
CA ARG A 258 -9.06 -5.84 -5.13
C ARG A 258 -8.57 -6.74 -6.26
N TYR A 259 -9.36 -7.74 -6.63
CA TYR A 259 -9.00 -8.67 -7.70
C TYR A 259 -9.08 -8.03 -9.09
N GLY A 260 -9.98 -7.06 -9.30
CA GLY A 260 -10.06 -6.26 -10.51
C GLY A 260 -8.75 -5.53 -10.85
N TYR A 261 -7.95 -5.21 -9.84
CA TYR A 261 -6.64 -4.56 -9.98
C TYR A 261 -5.44 -5.52 -9.96
N PHE A 262 -5.64 -6.83 -10.00
CA PHE A 262 -4.50 -7.75 -10.12
C PHE A 262 -3.81 -7.57 -11.47
N SER A 263 -2.48 -7.68 -11.51
CA SER A 263 -1.77 -7.92 -12.77
C SER A 263 -2.08 -9.32 -13.29
N ASP A 264 -1.79 -9.61 -14.56
CA ASP A 264 -1.97 -10.98 -15.09
C ASP A 264 -1.10 -11.98 -14.37
N LEU A 265 0.16 -11.63 -14.15
CA LEU A 265 1.09 -12.47 -13.42
C LEU A 265 0.59 -12.79 -12.01
N ARG A 266 0.15 -11.76 -11.27
CA ARG A 266 -0.41 -11.93 -9.92
C ARG A 266 -1.63 -12.86 -9.95
N HIS A 267 -2.52 -12.66 -10.93
CA HIS A 267 -3.71 -13.49 -11.06
C HIS A 267 -3.37 -14.95 -11.39
N SER A 268 -2.42 -15.20 -12.29
CA SER A 268 -1.92 -16.54 -12.60
C SER A 268 -1.31 -17.22 -11.39
N MET A 269 -0.48 -16.51 -10.59
CA MET A 269 0.07 -17.05 -9.33
C MET A 269 -1.03 -17.46 -8.34
N TYR A 270 -2.09 -16.64 -8.22
CA TYR A 270 -3.25 -16.97 -7.38
C TYR A 270 -4.05 -18.17 -7.89
N ARG A 271 -4.03 -18.42 -9.20
CA ARG A 271 -4.72 -19.54 -9.85
C ARG A 271 -3.90 -20.82 -9.77
N GLU A 272 -2.60 -20.76 -9.96
CA GLU A 272 -1.75 -21.95 -10.07
C GLU A 272 -1.31 -22.50 -8.71
N ASP A 273 -1.01 -21.62 -7.75
CA ASP A 273 -0.41 -22.01 -6.47
C ASP A 273 -1.20 -21.52 -5.25
N ILE A 274 -1.13 -22.27 -4.15
CA ILE A 274 -1.63 -21.85 -2.84
C ILE A 274 -0.63 -20.88 -2.24
N GLN A 275 -1.03 -19.62 -2.10
CA GLN A 275 -0.17 -18.54 -1.67
C GLN A 275 -0.02 -18.48 -0.15
N ASN A 276 1.15 -18.07 0.31
CA ASN A 276 1.41 -17.92 1.74
C ASN A 276 0.68 -16.69 2.31
N LYS A 277 0.48 -16.66 3.64
CA LYS A 277 -0.23 -15.57 4.32
C LYS A 277 0.41 -14.20 4.05
N LYS A 278 1.75 -14.11 4.05
CA LYS A 278 2.48 -12.85 3.83
C LYS A 278 2.22 -12.28 2.44
N PHE A 279 2.21 -13.13 1.42
CA PHE A 279 1.95 -12.78 0.03
C PHE A 279 0.53 -12.24 -0.13
N ILE A 280 -0.47 -12.94 0.42
CA ILE A 280 -1.86 -12.47 0.42
C ILE A 280 -2.03 -11.17 1.22
N GLY A 281 -1.31 -11.05 2.35
CA GLY A 281 -1.30 -9.87 3.20
C GLY A 281 -0.85 -8.60 2.48
N LYS A 282 0.13 -8.69 1.57
CA LYS A 282 0.58 -7.54 0.74
C LYS A 282 -0.56 -6.91 -0.09
N ASP A 283 -1.55 -7.71 -0.48
CA ASP A 283 -2.71 -7.24 -1.26
C ASP A 283 -3.85 -6.67 -0.40
N LEU A 284 -3.81 -6.87 0.92
CA LEU A 284 -4.82 -6.40 1.86
C LEU A 284 -4.56 -4.95 2.26
N LEU A 285 -5.54 -4.08 1.99
CA LEU A 285 -5.47 -2.65 2.30
C LEU A 285 -5.20 -2.40 3.80
N ILE A 286 -5.91 -3.11 4.68
CA ILE A 286 -5.83 -2.87 6.13
C ILE A 286 -4.47 -3.34 6.68
N GLU A 287 -4.05 -4.56 6.34
CA GLU A 287 -2.84 -5.19 6.90
C GLU A 287 -1.56 -4.54 6.36
N ASN A 288 -1.50 -4.19 5.06
CA ASN A 288 -0.25 -3.68 4.47
C ASN A 288 -0.16 -2.16 4.37
N TRP A 289 -1.29 -1.47 4.18
CA TRP A 289 -1.28 -0.03 3.85
C TRP A 289 -1.75 0.86 4.99
N ILE A 290 -2.77 0.45 5.74
CA ILE A 290 -3.24 1.21 6.90
C ILE A 290 -2.33 0.95 8.11
N GLN A 291 -1.96 -0.30 8.36
CA GLN A 291 -0.98 -0.66 9.38
C GLN A 291 0.44 -0.61 8.78
N LEU A 292 0.95 0.60 8.56
CA LEU A 292 2.31 0.77 8.03
C LEU A 292 3.33 0.14 8.98
N SER A 293 4.11 -0.81 8.45
CA SER A 293 5.29 -1.36 9.12
C SER A 293 6.55 -1.01 8.32
N PRO A 294 7.67 -0.66 9.00
CA PRO A 294 8.92 -0.29 8.33
C PRO A 294 9.46 -1.37 7.38
N ASP A 295 9.37 -2.64 7.81
CA ASP A 295 9.87 -3.80 7.05
C ASP A 295 8.77 -4.51 6.23
N GLY A 296 7.54 -3.97 6.25
CA GLY A 296 6.42 -4.50 5.47
C GLY A 296 6.41 -3.99 4.03
N GLY A 297 5.23 -3.94 3.42
CA GLY A 297 5.08 -3.44 2.06
C GLY A 297 5.35 -1.94 1.90
N LEU A 298 5.72 -1.20 2.95
CA LEU A 298 6.15 0.19 2.82
C LEU A 298 7.39 0.32 1.94
N TRP A 299 8.40 -0.54 2.14
CA TRP A 299 9.62 -0.49 1.34
C TRP A 299 9.35 -0.80 -0.13
N ASP A 300 8.53 -1.83 -0.39
CA ASP A 300 8.05 -2.18 -1.73
C ASP A 300 7.38 -0.97 -2.38
N GLU A 301 6.46 -0.28 -1.68
CA GLU A 301 5.78 0.93 -2.19
C GLU A 301 6.72 2.11 -2.47
N ILE A 302 7.74 2.32 -1.63
CA ILE A 302 8.74 3.38 -1.85
C ILE A 302 9.51 3.08 -3.15
N ASN A 303 10.03 1.86 -3.30
CA ASN A 303 10.73 1.45 -4.52
C ASN A 303 9.82 1.52 -5.75
N SER A 304 8.54 1.16 -5.57
CA SER A 304 7.52 1.28 -6.61
C SER A 304 7.37 2.73 -7.08
N SER A 305 7.30 3.68 -6.14
CA SER A 305 7.13 5.11 -6.45
C SER A 305 8.37 5.69 -7.12
N ILE A 306 9.57 5.30 -6.67
CA ILE A 306 10.85 5.70 -7.29
C ILE A 306 10.90 5.20 -8.74
N TYR A 307 10.52 3.95 -8.97
CA TYR A 307 10.49 3.37 -10.30
C TYR A 307 9.46 4.05 -11.22
N ARG A 308 8.22 4.25 -10.76
CA ARG A 308 7.16 4.89 -11.56
C ARG A 308 7.51 6.33 -11.95
N ASN A 309 8.22 7.05 -11.08
CA ASN A 309 8.69 8.42 -11.35
C ASN A 309 10.06 8.45 -12.06
N GLN A 310 10.61 7.30 -12.46
CA GLN A 310 11.90 7.18 -13.17
C GLN A 310 13.05 7.88 -12.42
N VAL A 311 13.04 7.80 -11.08
CA VAL A 311 14.06 8.45 -10.25
C VAL A 311 15.29 7.55 -10.16
N GLU A 312 16.41 8.02 -10.68
CA GLU A 312 17.69 7.32 -10.57
C GLU A 312 18.22 7.31 -9.12
N GLU A 313 18.32 6.12 -8.51
CA GLU A 313 18.74 5.97 -7.11
C GLU A 313 20.12 6.58 -6.81
N LYS A 314 21.05 6.51 -7.77
CA LYS A 314 22.43 7.02 -7.60
C LYS A 314 22.50 8.53 -7.37
N ILE A 315 21.57 9.29 -7.95
CA ILE A 315 21.47 10.74 -7.78
C ILE A 315 20.44 11.14 -6.73
N PHE A 316 19.68 10.17 -6.20
CA PHE A 316 18.62 10.38 -5.23
C PHE A 316 19.18 10.49 -3.79
N SER A 317 20.06 11.48 -3.62
CA SER A 317 20.74 11.80 -2.37
C SER A 317 20.64 13.28 -2.04
N MET A 318 20.48 13.63 -0.77
CA MET A 318 20.40 15.01 -0.29
C MET A 318 21.48 15.32 0.74
N ASN A 319 21.85 16.59 0.79
CA ASN A 319 22.64 17.19 1.86
C ASN A 319 21.75 18.13 2.66
N PHE A 320 22.02 18.26 3.95
CA PHE A 320 21.28 19.16 4.85
C PHE A 320 22.15 20.32 5.30
N VAL A 321 21.50 21.43 5.68
CA VAL A 321 22.17 22.56 6.32
C VAL A 321 22.45 22.23 7.79
N GLU A 322 21.52 21.50 8.40
CA GLU A 322 21.55 21.11 9.80
C GLU A 322 22.48 19.93 10.10
N ILE A 323 23.08 19.92 11.31
CA ILE A 323 23.65 18.68 11.85
C ILE A 323 22.51 17.73 12.22
N LEU A 324 22.53 16.54 11.66
CA LEU A 324 21.62 15.49 12.09
C LEU A 324 22.14 14.84 13.35
N ASP A 325 21.23 14.52 14.28
CA ASP A 325 21.60 13.69 15.42
C ASP A 325 22.13 12.32 14.94
N PRO A 326 23.03 11.66 15.69
CA PRO A 326 23.67 10.43 15.23
C PRO A 326 22.68 9.30 14.89
N ILE A 327 21.53 9.26 15.57
CA ILE A 327 20.51 8.24 15.35
C ILE A 327 19.81 8.50 14.01
N SER A 328 19.33 9.72 13.77
CA SER A 328 18.74 10.12 12.49
C SER A 328 19.73 9.96 11.34
N ALA A 329 20.99 10.36 11.54
CA ALA A 329 22.04 10.18 10.54
C ALA A 329 22.26 8.70 10.20
N ARG A 330 22.19 7.79 11.18
CA ARG A 330 22.27 6.34 10.95
C ARG A 330 21.05 5.84 10.18
N ARG A 331 19.83 6.22 10.57
CA ARG A 331 18.58 5.83 9.86
C ARG A 331 18.57 6.23 8.39
N LEU A 332 19.18 7.36 8.06
CA LEU A 332 19.28 7.90 6.70
C LEU A 332 20.48 7.38 5.89
N LYS A 333 21.35 6.56 6.50
CA LYS A 333 22.50 5.90 5.84
C LYS A 333 22.34 4.38 5.73
N ASP A 334 21.60 3.79 6.66
CA ASP A 334 21.50 2.36 6.88
C ASP A 334 20.11 1.85 6.45
N GLU A 335 20.07 1.10 5.35
CA GLU A 335 18.83 0.49 4.86
C GLU A 335 18.30 -0.57 5.83
N THR A 336 19.17 -1.30 6.52
CA THR A 336 18.84 -2.43 7.41
C THR A 336 18.56 -2.00 8.85
N TYR A 337 18.67 -0.71 9.17
CA TYR A 337 18.47 -0.17 10.52
C TYR A 337 17.21 -0.71 11.24
N TYR A 338 16.06 -0.74 10.58
CA TYR A 338 14.81 -1.22 11.20
C TYR A 338 14.77 -2.73 11.40
N SER A 339 15.30 -3.47 10.43
CA SER A 339 15.39 -4.93 10.50
C SER A 339 16.37 -5.43 11.57
N GLU A 340 17.48 -4.73 11.76
CA GLU A 340 18.51 -5.08 12.75
C GLU A 340 18.09 -4.78 14.18
N ASN A 341 17.36 -3.68 14.40
CA ASN A 341 16.95 -3.28 15.75
C ASN A 341 15.67 -3.99 16.23
N HIS A 342 15.17 -4.99 15.49
CA HIS A 342 13.94 -5.74 15.77
C HIS A 342 12.68 -4.87 15.97
N LEU A 343 12.72 -3.60 15.57
CA LEU A 343 11.62 -2.63 15.72
C LEU A 343 10.44 -2.92 14.78
N SER A 344 10.55 -3.92 13.91
CA SER A 344 9.62 -4.19 12.82
C SER A 344 8.56 -5.24 13.10
N ALA A 345 8.67 -6.00 14.19
CA ALA A 345 7.90 -7.23 14.36
C ALA A 345 6.54 -7.04 15.06
N ASN A 346 6.33 -5.97 15.84
CA ASN A 346 5.11 -5.82 16.63
C ASN A 346 4.34 -4.53 16.32
N ILE A 347 3.04 -4.66 16.02
CA ILE A 347 2.14 -3.50 15.82
C ILE A 347 2.05 -2.66 17.12
N ALA A 348 2.09 -3.32 18.28
CA ALA A 348 2.21 -2.65 19.58
C ALA A 348 3.56 -1.91 19.73
N GLU A 349 4.60 -2.37 19.04
CA GLU A 349 5.89 -1.67 18.96
C GLU A 349 5.89 -0.55 17.93
N ASN A 350 5.03 -0.54 16.91
CA ASN A 350 4.83 0.63 16.07
C ASN A 350 4.13 1.77 16.84
N ASP A 351 3.19 1.44 17.72
CA ASP A 351 2.63 2.41 18.67
C ASP A 351 3.72 2.88 19.64
N LYS A 352 4.58 1.98 20.14
CA LYS A 352 5.75 2.38 20.93
C LYS A 352 6.75 3.19 20.12
N LEU A 353 7.00 2.89 18.85
CA LEU A 353 7.92 3.62 17.97
C LEU A 353 7.35 5.01 17.71
N GLY A 354 6.04 5.12 17.49
CA GLY A 354 5.33 6.38 17.44
C GLY A 354 5.40 7.13 18.77
N GLN A 355 5.33 6.44 19.91
CA GLN A 355 5.53 7.03 21.24
C GLN A 355 6.98 7.41 21.53
N THR A 356 7.97 6.62 21.09
CA THR A 356 9.40 6.89 21.21
C THR A 356 9.77 8.03 20.29
N PHE A 357 9.16 8.09 19.10
CA PHE A 357 9.26 9.24 18.22
C PHE A 357 8.64 10.45 18.91
N LYS A 358 7.39 10.38 19.40
CA LYS A 358 6.74 11.46 20.17
C LYS A 358 7.53 11.86 21.41
N PHE A 359 8.17 10.92 22.10
CA PHE A 359 9.00 11.16 23.27
C PHE A 359 10.28 11.85 22.85
N PHE A 360 11.00 11.35 21.84
CA PHE A 360 12.15 12.01 21.25
C PHE A 360 11.81 13.43 20.77
N LEU A 361 10.64 13.59 20.15
CA LEU A 361 10.09 14.88 19.77
C LEU A 361 9.85 15.76 21.00
N HIS A 362 9.23 15.20 22.04
CA HIS A 362 8.93 15.92 23.26
C HIS A 362 10.19 16.34 23.99
N SER A 363 11.18 15.46 24.18
CA SER A 363 12.48 15.79 24.75
C SER A 363 13.18 16.87 23.93
N ARG A 364 13.15 16.78 22.59
CA ARG A 364 13.69 17.84 21.74
C ARG A 364 12.90 19.14 21.85
N TYR A 365 11.60 19.09 22.12
CA TYR A 365 10.81 20.29 22.40
C TYR A 365 11.08 20.88 23.76
N GLU A 366 11.22 20.06 24.79
CA GLU A 366 11.58 20.51 26.14
C GLU A 366 12.95 21.17 26.12
N GLU A 367 13.93 20.61 25.40
CA GLU A 367 15.21 21.25 25.17
C GLU A 367 15.06 22.62 24.47
N LEU A 368 14.22 22.71 23.43
CA LEU A 368 13.97 23.97 22.72
C LEU A 368 13.19 24.98 23.57
N GLU A 369 12.26 24.52 24.41
CA GLU A 369 11.37 25.35 25.22
C GLU A 369 12.06 25.83 26.50
N GLU A 370 12.83 24.97 27.17
CA GLU A 370 13.71 25.35 28.27
C GLU A 370 14.74 26.38 27.78
N TYR A 371 15.29 26.18 26.59
CA TYR A 371 16.21 27.14 26.00
C TYR A 371 15.51 28.47 25.68
N SER A 372 14.33 28.44 25.05
CA SER A 372 13.51 29.64 24.79
C SER A 372 13.17 30.39 26.08
N ALA A 373 12.73 29.67 27.11
CA ALA A 373 12.38 30.24 28.41
C ALA A 373 13.60 30.84 29.12
N ARG A 374 14.77 30.18 29.07
CA ARG A 374 16.04 30.76 29.54
C ARG A 374 16.36 32.06 28.82
N ASN A 375 16.07 32.17 27.52
CA ASN A 375 16.29 33.40 26.77
C ASN A 375 15.29 34.50 27.08
N GLU A 376 14.01 34.18 27.27
CA GLU A 376 13.03 35.18 27.71
C GLU A 376 13.32 35.68 29.12
N LEU A 377 13.63 34.78 30.05
CA LEU A 377 14.04 35.13 31.40
C LEU A 377 15.31 35.99 31.38
N ARG A 378 16.26 35.65 30.52
CA ARG A 378 17.48 36.43 30.34
C ARG A 378 17.21 37.80 29.71
N LYS A 379 16.37 37.90 28.67
CA LYS A 379 15.91 39.20 28.11
C LYS A 379 15.23 40.06 29.16
N LEU A 380 14.43 39.46 30.04
CA LEU A 380 13.79 40.15 31.16
C LEU A 380 14.82 40.62 32.20
N MET A 381 15.75 39.76 32.61
CA MET A 381 16.84 40.14 33.52
C MET A 381 17.71 41.25 32.92
N GLU A 382 17.93 41.21 31.61
CA GLU A 382 18.69 42.20 30.85
C GLU A 382 17.91 43.51 30.68
N SER A 383 16.59 43.49 30.45
CA SER A 383 15.77 44.70 30.44
C SER A 383 15.72 45.35 31.83
N ILE A 384 15.68 44.54 32.88
CA ILE A 384 15.76 45.00 34.27
C ILE A 384 17.14 45.59 34.56
N ALA A 385 18.22 45.00 34.04
CA ALA A 385 19.58 45.51 34.19
C ALA A 385 19.81 46.81 33.41
N SER A 386 19.33 46.91 32.16
CA SER A 386 19.43 48.14 31.35
C SER A 386 18.60 49.28 31.93
N GLN A 387 17.46 48.97 32.56
CA GLN A 387 16.63 49.97 33.24
C GLN A 387 17.25 50.44 34.57
N ARG A 388 18.10 49.61 35.20
CA ARG A 388 18.84 49.96 36.44
C ARG A 388 20.20 50.62 36.21
N CYS A 389 20.84 50.40 35.07
CA CYS A 389 22.19 50.90 34.80
C CYS A 389 22.20 51.79 33.55
N GLY A 390 21.88 53.08 33.71
CA GLY A 390 21.90 54.08 32.62
C GLY A 390 23.30 54.48 32.10
N ALA A 391 24.32 53.61 32.16
CA ALA A 391 25.69 53.99 31.80
C ALA A 391 26.63 52.84 31.37
N LEU A 392 26.14 51.76 30.75
CA LEU A 392 27.04 50.70 30.25
C LEU A 392 26.73 50.29 28.81
N GLU A 393 27.30 51.03 27.86
CA GLU A 393 27.28 50.76 26.40
C GLU A 393 28.11 49.52 25.98
N SER A 394 28.65 48.74 26.93
CA SER A 394 29.50 47.58 26.62
C SER A 394 28.80 46.22 26.67
N THR A 395 27.53 46.13 27.08
CA THR A 395 26.77 44.86 27.14
C THR A 395 25.98 44.54 25.86
N THR A 396 25.89 45.46 24.90
CA THR A 396 25.19 45.28 23.61
C THR A 396 25.85 44.26 22.68
N ASN A 397 27.17 44.10 22.73
CA ASN A 397 27.88 43.12 21.89
C ASN A 397 27.68 41.68 22.39
N LEU A 398 27.51 41.46 23.70
CA LEU A 398 27.16 40.14 24.25
C LEU A 398 25.68 39.76 23.98
N GLN A 399 24.86 40.78 23.71
CA GLN A 399 23.41 40.72 23.50
C GLN A 399 23.05 40.11 22.13
N ASN A 400 23.80 40.43 21.09
CA ASN A 400 23.57 39.94 19.73
C ASN A 400 24.24 38.58 19.44
N GLU A 401 25.29 38.23 20.18
CA GLU A 401 25.96 36.93 20.04
C GLU A 401 25.05 35.79 20.52
N PHE A 402 24.26 36.00 21.58
CA PHE A 402 23.35 34.99 22.13
C PHE A 402 21.98 34.91 21.44
N LEU A 403 21.40 36.03 20.99
CA LEU A 403 20.14 36.03 20.23
C LEU A 403 20.29 35.31 18.88
N ASN A 404 21.48 35.32 18.30
CA ASN A 404 21.84 34.56 17.09
C ASN A 404 22.09 33.07 17.34
N ASP A 405 22.16 32.59 18.58
CA ASP A 405 22.15 31.15 18.83
C ASP A 405 20.70 30.64 18.93
N VAL A 406 19.78 31.39 19.55
CA VAL A 406 18.36 31.01 19.76
C VAL A 406 17.60 30.71 18.47
N TYR A 407 17.88 31.44 17.40
CA TYR A 407 17.20 31.27 16.12
C TYR A 407 17.82 30.18 15.22
N TYR A 408 18.98 29.62 15.60
CA TYR A 408 19.82 28.81 14.70
C TYR A 408 20.15 27.40 15.21
N TYR A 409 19.34 26.86 16.13
CA TYR A 409 19.57 25.61 16.88
C TYR A 409 19.81 24.30 16.10
N THR A 410 19.98 24.36 14.80
CA THR A 410 20.49 23.23 14.02
C THR A 410 21.55 23.58 12.98
N ILE A 411 21.78 24.87 12.67
CA ILE A 411 22.82 25.31 11.75
C ILE A 411 24.01 25.78 12.60
N PRO A 412 25.13 25.05 12.61
CA PRO A 412 26.29 25.41 13.41
C PRO A 412 26.72 26.85 13.13
N SER A 413 26.95 27.62 14.19
CA SER A 413 27.64 28.92 14.09
C SER A 413 29.07 28.71 13.55
N ASN A 414 29.67 27.55 13.87
CA ASN A 414 30.96 27.14 13.34
C ASN A 414 30.88 26.76 11.85
N THR A 415 31.46 27.61 10.99
CA THR A 415 31.61 27.36 9.56
C THR A 415 32.22 26.01 9.21
N ASP A 416 33.15 25.47 10.02
CA ASP A 416 33.79 24.18 9.75
C ASP A 416 32.83 23.00 9.93
N GLU A 417 31.91 23.08 10.89
CA GLU A 417 30.87 22.07 11.08
C GLU A 417 29.84 22.10 9.95
N VAL A 418 29.47 23.30 9.49
CA VAL A 418 28.64 23.47 8.27
C VAL A 418 29.33 22.82 7.07
N ILE A 419 30.64 23.04 6.89
CA ILE A 419 31.42 22.42 5.80
C ILE A 419 31.44 20.90 5.94
N ALA A 420 31.68 20.37 7.14
CA ALA A 420 31.70 18.94 7.38
C ALA A 420 30.34 18.28 7.04
N ASN A 421 29.24 18.89 7.47
CA ASN A 421 27.90 18.36 7.24
C ASN A 421 27.46 18.44 5.79
N THR A 422 27.77 19.54 5.10
CA THR A 422 27.42 19.71 3.69
C THR A 422 28.14 18.72 2.76
N LYS A 423 29.14 17.98 3.26
CA LYS A 423 29.79 16.86 2.53
C LYS A 423 29.07 15.53 2.69
N VAL A 424 28.28 15.36 3.76
CA VAL A 424 27.60 14.09 4.04
C VAL A 424 26.32 14.02 3.22
N ARG A 425 26.27 13.03 2.32
CA ARG A 425 25.08 12.69 1.53
C ARG A 425 24.25 11.64 2.25
N TYR A 426 22.95 11.89 2.30
CA TYR A 426 21.94 10.98 2.83
C TYR A 426 21.05 10.49 1.70
N GLN A 427 20.58 9.25 1.78
CA GLN A 427 19.71 8.70 0.75
C GLN A 427 18.30 9.26 0.89
N ALA A 428 17.78 9.88 -0.17
CA ALA A 428 16.44 10.47 -0.17
C ALA A 428 15.34 9.41 0.02
N LYS A 429 15.55 8.18 -0.46
CA LYS A 429 14.61 7.06 -0.24
C LYS A 429 14.45 6.71 1.25
N LEU A 430 15.53 6.81 2.03
CA LEU A 430 15.49 6.58 3.47
C LEU A 430 14.80 7.74 4.20
N LEU A 431 15.02 8.97 3.77
CA LEU A 431 14.27 10.13 4.28
C LEU A 431 12.77 9.99 3.99
N MET A 432 12.41 9.52 2.81
CA MET A 432 11.02 9.24 2.44
C MET A 432 10.40 8.14 3.33
N ARG A 433 11.17 7.11 3.69
CA ARG A 433 10.77 6.09 4.68
C ARG A 433 10.48 6.72 6.04
N GLU A 434 11.39 7.54 6.57
CA GLU A 434 11.20 8.25 7.84
C GLU A 434 9.96 9.15 7.82
N ILE A 435 9.75 9.94 6.76
CA ILE A 435 8.58 10.82 6.61
C ILE A 435 7.28 10.01 6.56
N THR A 436 7.30 8.83 5.92
CA THR A 436 6.11 7.98 5.84
C THR A 436 5.79 7.32 7.18
N ILE A 437 6.81 6.84 7.92
CA ILE A 437 6.65 6.30 9.28
C ILE A 437 6.16 7.41 10.22
N PHE A 438 6.73 8.60 10.13
CA PHE A 438 6.26 9.78 10.84
C PHE A 438 4.77 10.01 10.58
N ALA A 439 4.37 10.12 9.31
CA ALA A 439 2.97 10.34 8.96
C ALA A 439 2.04 9.20 9.43
N GLY A 440 2.53 7.95 9.44
CA GLY A 440 1.83 6.80 10.01
C GLY A 440 1.64 6.89 11.53
N SER A 441 2.61 7.43 12.28
CA SER A 441 2.50 7.58 13.74
C SER A 441 1.46 8.62 14.20
N TYR A 442 1.05 9.52 13.29
CA TYR A 442 -0.01 10.52 13.48
C TYR A 442 -1.31 10.15 12.75
N GLN A 443 -1.47 8.89 12.36
CA GLN A 443 -2.70 8.41 11.72
C GLN A 443 -3.92 8.55 12.65
N LEU A 444 -5.10 8.69 12.05
CA LEU A 444 -6.35 8.73 12.79
C LEU A 444 -6.66 7.37 13.42
N SER A 445 -7.32 7.37 14.58
CA SER A 445 -7.63 6.15 15.33
C SER A 445 -8.50 5.19 14.52
N GLN A 446 -8.10 3.92 14.43
CA GLN A 446 -8.90 2.86 13.79
C GLN A 446 -10.16 2.49 14.59
N LYS A 447 -10.32 3.00 15.82
CA LYS A 447 -11.49 2.75 16.66
C LYS A 447 -12.73 3.57 16.23
N ILE A 448 -12.54 4.65 15.47
CA ILE A 448 -13.63 5.51 15.00
C ILE A 448 -14.68 4.73 14.18
N PRO A 449 -14.32 3.98 13.11
CA PRO A 449 -15.31 3.22 12.36
C PRO A 449 -16.03 2.13 13.19
N LEU A 450 -15.38 1.59 14.23
CA LEU A 450 -16.02 0.65 15.15
C LEU A 450 -17.10 1.34 15.99
N PHE A 451 -16.81 2.53 16.52
CA PHE A 451 -17.80 3.31 17.27
C PHE A 451 -19.00 3.71 16.40
N LEU A 452 -18.74 4.11 15.15
CA LEU A 452 -19.80 4.43 14.18
C LEU A 452 -20.66 3.20 13.85
N ALA A 453 -20.03 2.05 13.58
CA ALA A 453 -20.75 0.81 13.31
C ALA A 453 -21.59 0.34 14.51
N LEU A 454 -21.03 0.46 15.72
CA LEU A 454 -21.74 0.11 16.95
C LEU A 454 -22.97 1.01 17.15
N PHE A 455 -22.83 2.33 16.98
CA PHE A 455 -23.95 3.25 17.07
C PHE A 455 -25.05 2.91 16.05
N ARG A 456 -24.66 2.63 14.79
CA ARG A 456 -25.60 2.19 13.75
C ARG A 456 -26.36 0.93 14.17
N ALA A 457 -25.66 -0.03 14.75
CA ALA A 457 -26.25 -1.31 15.14
C ALA A 457 -27.35 -1.18 16.22
N PHE A 458 -27.35 -0.09 17.00
CA PHE A 458 -28.40 0.21 17.97
C PHE A 458 -29.63 0.92 17.37
N LEU A 459 -29.60 1.41 16.14
CA LEU A 459 -30.73 2.13 15.54
C LEU A 459 -32.03 1.29 15.48
N PRO A 460 -32.03 -0.02 15.18
CA PRO A 460 -33.23 -0.83 15.26
C PRO A 460 -33.86 -0.87 16.64
N PHE A 461 -33.04 -0.91 17.69
CA PHE A 461 -33.53 -0.89 19.06
C PHE A 461 -34.24 0.44 19.38
N ILE A 462 -33.67 1.56 18.93
CA ILE A 462 -34.29 2.89 19.07
C ILE A 462 -35.60 2.97 18.27
N ALA A 463 -35.61 2.49 17.02
CA ALA A 463 -36.81 2.47 16.20
C ALA A 463 -37.96 1.68 16.87
N ARG A 464 -37.66 0.48 17.38
CA ARG A 464 -38.63 -0.33 18.13
C ARG A 464 -39.14 0.37 19.39
N GLN A 465 -38.26 1.04 20.13
CA GLN A 465 -38.63 1.80 21.33
C GLN A 465 -39.58 2.97 21.01
N LEU A 466 -39.40 3.61 19.86
CA LEU A 466 -40.25 4.72 19.42
C LEU A 466 -41.62 4.23 18.92
N GLU A 467 -41.67 3.09 18.25
CA GLU A 467 -42.89 2.57 17.63
C GLU A 467 -43.74 1.73 18.59
N PHE A 468 -43.12 0.88 19.41
CA PHE A 468 -43.82 -0.09 20.26
C PHE A 468 -43.78 0.27 21.76
N GLY A 469 -43.17 1.39 22.14
CA GLY A 469 -42.97 1.74 23.55
C GLY A 469 -41.85 0.91 24.18
N ASN A 470 -41.94 0.56 25.47
CA ASN A 470 -40.83 -0.06 26.21
C ASN A 470 -40.49 -1.50 25.70
N PRO A 471 -39.41 -1.68 24.92
CA PRO A 471 -39.02 -2.95 24.33
C PRO A 471 -38.52 -3.93 25.40
N ILE A 472 -38.17 -3.44 26.60
CA ILE A 472 -37.66 -4.24 27.70
C ILE A 472 -38.76 -5.08 28.34
N HIS A 473 -40.00 -4.59 28.35
CA HIS A 473 -41.11 -5.31 28.98
C HIS A 473 -42.05 -5.99 27.98
N GLY A 474 -42.00 -5.64 26.69
CA GLY A 474 -42.90 -6.18 25.68
C GLY A 474 -42.36 -7.37 24.88
N PHE A 475 -41.05 -7.56 24.76
CA PHE A 475 -40.49 -8.56 23.85
C PHE A 475 -40.24 -9.92 24.51
N GLY A 476 -40.68 -10.99 23.82
CA GLY A 476 -40.36 -12.37 24.18
C GLY A 476 -38.85 -12.64 24.18
N ARG A 477 -38.45 -13.73 24.85
CA ARG A 477 -37.02 -14.14 24.96
C ARG A 477 -36.36 -14.28 23.58
N ASP A 478 -37.11 -14.74 22.59
CA ASP A 478 -36.62 -14.98 21.23
C ASP A 478 -36.30 -13.67 20.49
N SER A 479 -37.11 -12.62 20.67
CA SER A 479 -36.85 -11.28 20.13
C SER A 479 -35.60 -10.63 20.75
N TRP A 480 -35.35 -10.89 22.03
CA TRP A 480 -34.12 -10.46 22.71
C TRP A 480 -32.88 -11.18 22.19
N ALA A 481 -32.96 -12.50 22.03
CA ALA A 481 -31.89 -13.29 21.43
C ALA A 481 -31.58 -12.78 20.01
N TYR A 482 -32.61 -12.59 19.17
CA TYR A 482 -32.46 -12.01 17.84
C TYR A 482 -31.78 -10.64 17.89
N THR A 483 -32.20 -9.74 18.77
CA THR A 483 -31.64 -8.38 18.88
C THR A 483 -30.17 -8.39 19.29
N VAL A 484 -29.76 -9.24 20.23
CA VAL A 484 -28.36 -9.34 20.65
C VAL A 484 -27.48 -9.83 19.50
N PHE A 485 -27.93 -10.86 18.79
CA PHE A 485 -27.23 -11.37 17.61
C PHE A 485 -27.19 -10.33 16.49
N GLU A 486 -28.31 -9.66 16.21
CA GLU A 486 -28.41 -8.57 15.24
C GLU A 486 -27.39 -7.46 15.53
N VAL A 487 -27.34 -6.94 16.77
CA VAL A 487 -26.42 -5.86 17.14
C VAL A 487 -24.97 -6.27 16.92
N TYR A 488 -24.59 -7.45 17.39
CA TYR A 488 -23.22 -7.94 17.26
C TYR A 488 -22.82 -8.13 15.79
N PHE A 489 -23.67 -8.76 14.98
CA PHE A 489 -23.35 -9.04 13.57
C PHE A 489 -23.43 -7.82 12.67
N ASN A 490 -24.45 -6.97 12.86
CA ASN A 490 -24.57 -5.71 12.14
C ASN A 490 -23.35 -4.81 12.43
N THR A 491 -22.88 -4.78 13.68
CA THR A 491 -21.64 -4.08 14.04
C THR A 491 -20.46 -4.61 13.23
N LEU A 492 -20.24 -5.92 13.18
CA LEU A 492 -19.12 -6.51 12.43
C LEU A 492 -19.19 -6.25 10.93
N LEU A 493 -20.38 -6.41 10.33
CA LEU A 493 -20.58 -6.25 8.89
C LEU A 493 -20.39 -4.78 8.47
N VAL A 494 -21.07 -3.86 9.16
CA VAL A 494 -20.98 -2.42 8.91
C VAL A 494 -19.57 -1.91 9.20
N TYR A 495 -18.96 -2.32 10.31
CA TYR A 495 -17.56 -1.99 10.61
C TYR A 495 -16.66 -2.36 9.45
N SER A 496 -16.84 -3.57 8.90
CA SER A 496 -16.04 -4.04 7.78
C SER A 496 -16.17 -3.15 6.56
N ASN A 497 -17.36 -2.60 6.27
CA ASN A 497 -17.60 -1.68 5.15
C ASN A 497 -17.07 -0.27 5.44
N TYR A 498 -17.34 0.27 6.63
CA TYR A 498 -16.89 1.59 7.06
C TYR A 498 -15.37 1.72 7.12
N VAL A 499 -14.66 0.66 7.53
CA VAL A 499 -13.19 0.66 7.56
C VAL A 499 -12.59 0.93 6.17
N PHE A 500 -13.22 0.49 5.07
CA PHE A 500 -12.67 0.76 3.72
C PHE A 500 -12.84 2.21 3.28
N VAL A 501 -13.97 2.84 3.58
CA VAL A 501 -14.15 4.27 3.28
C VAL A 501 -13.26 5.11 4.21
N TYR A 502 -13.19 4.72 5.48
CA TYR A 502 -12.31 5.35 6.47
C TYR A 502 -10.82 5.19 6.14
N ALA A 503 -10.42 4.07 5.53
CA ALA A 503 -9.06 3.89 5.02
C ALA A 503 -8.67 4.98 4.00
N GLY A 504 -9.63 5.48 3.21
CA GLY A 504 -9.42 6.65 2.35
C GLY A 504 -9.13 7.92 3.13
N LEU A 505 -9.85 8.17 4.22
CA LEU A 505 -9.60 9.31 5.10
C LEU A 505 -8.20 9.24 5.75
N VAL A 506 -7.80 8.06 6.21
CA VAL A 506 -6.46 7.84 6.77
C VAL A 506 -5.38 8.09 5.72
N ASP A 507 -5.56 7.61 4.47
CA ASP A 507 -4.59 7.84 3.39
C ASP A 507 -4.42 9.33 3.06
N PHE A 508 -5.54 10.05 2.91
CA PHE A 508 -5.51 11.49 2.62
C PHE A 508 -4.88 12.30 3.76
N HIS A 509 -5.19 11.97 5.02
CA HIS A 509 -4.56 12.60 6.18
C HIS A 509 -3.05 12.34 6.19
N ARG A 510 -2.63 11.09 5.98
CA ARG A 510 -1.21 10.72 5.92
C ARG A 510 -0.49 11.46 4.79
N ARG A 511 -1.05 11.49 3.58
CA ARG A 511 -0.46 12.19 2.44
C ARG A 511 -0.34 13.69 2.71
N ARG A 512 -1.33 14.31 3.36
CA ARG A 512 -1.24 15.71 3.82
C ARG A 512 -0.05 15.93 4.76
N LEU A 513 0.18 15.03 5.71
CA LEU A 513 1.33 15.12 6.62
C LEU A 513 2.66 14.94 5.87
N MET A 514 2.74 13.98 4.96
CA MET A 514 3.95 13.73 4.15
C MET A 514 4.30 14.95 3.28
N MET A 515 3.30 15.53 2.61
CA MET A 515 3.52 16.71 1.76
C MET A 515 3.94 17.94 2.57
N ARG A 516 3.36 18.15 3.75
CA ARG A 516 3.81 19.21 4.68
C ARG A 516 5.23 18.97 5.17
N ALA A 517 5.57 17.73 5.56
CA ALA A 517 6.93 17.38 5.97
C ALA A 517 7.93 17.64 4.84
N CYS A 518 7.58 17.27 3.60
CA CYS A 518 8.39 17.55 2.41
C CYS A 518 8.55 19.06 2.16
N GLY A 519 7.49 19.86 2.33
CA GLY A 519 7.56 21.32 2.22
C GLY A 519 8.47 21.96 3.27
N VAL A 520 8.52 21.40 4.48
CA VAL A 520 9.41 21.89 5.55
C VAL A 520 10.89 21.66 5.21
N LEU A 521 11.22 20.64 4.42
CA LEU A 521 12.61 20.41 3.99
C LEU A 521 13.18 21.56 3.16
N ILE A 522 12.37 22.36 2.47
CA ILE A 522 12.83 23.55 1.75
C ILE A 522 12.63 24.85 2.54
N ASN A 523 12.01 24.80 3.72
CA ASN A 523 11.75 26.01 4.48
C ASN A 523 12.83 26.20 5.58
N PRO A 524 13.78 27.13 5.38
CA PRO A 524 14.77 27.45 6.41
C PRO A 524 14.13 28.15 7.63
N GLU A 525 13.01 28.85 7.45
CA GLU A 525 12.29 29.55 8.51
C GLU A 525 11.27 28.62 9.16
N LYS A 526 11.65 28.04 10.31
CA LYS A 526 10.80 27.06 11.02
C LYS A 526 9.91 27.69 12.09
N GLU A 527 9.79 29.02 12.17
CA GLU A 527 9.02 29.69 13.22
C GLU A 527 7.53 29.42 13.12
N GLY A 528 6.93 29.66 11.95
CA GLY A 528 5.50 29.41 11.68
C GLY A 528 5.15 27.94 11.40
N VAL A 529 6.15 27.05 11.38
CA VAL A 529 5.94 25.63 11.13
C VAL A 529 5.42 24.96 12.41
N CYS A 530 4.39 24.12 12.29
CA CYS A 530 3.88 23.36 13.44
C CYS A 530 5.02 22.55 14.08
N LYS A 531 5.12 22.57 15.42
CA LYS A 531 6.19 21.95 16.22
C LYS A 531 6.58 20.56 15.67
N MET A 532 5.59 19.70 15.40
CA MET A 532 5.79 18.32 14.91
C MET A 532 6.63 18.17 13.63
N PHE A 533 6.67 19.19 12.76
CA PHE A 533 7.46 19.13 11.53
C PHE A 533 8.85 19.77 11.64
N LYS A 534 9.12 20.54 12.71
CA LYS A 534 10.42 21.25 12.88
C LYS A 534 11.63 20.32 12.93
N ILE A 535 11.39 19.03 13.17
CA ILE A 535 12.38 17.95 13.21
C ILE A 535 13.02 17.64 11.87
N PHE A 536 12.33 17.94 10.78
CA PHE A 536 12.83 17.63 9.46
C PHE A 536 13.90 18.65 9.10
N PRO A 537 15.09 18.21 8.67
CA PRO A 537 16.18 19.11 8.33
C PRO A 537 15.90 19.87 7.03
N THR A 538 16.46 21.05 6.89
CA THR A 538 16.44 21.88 5.70
C THR A 538 17.51 21.38 4.73
N ILE A 539 17.14 21.22 3.46
CA ILE A 539 18.09 20.81 2.43
C ILE A 539 19.11 21.92 2.14
N ASN A 540 20.30 21.54 1.72
CA ASN A 540 21.31 22.48 1.27
C ASN A 540 20.95 23.06 -0.11
N PHE A 541 20.41 24.28 -0.12
CA PHE A 541 20.02 25.00 -1.35
C PHE A 541 21.20 25.31 -2.29
N LEU A 542 22.45 25.26 -1.81
CA LEU A 542 23.63 25.45 -2.66
C LEU A 542 24.02 24.18 -3.44
N ASP A 543 23.36 23.06 -3.20
CA ASP A 543 23.53 21.82 -3.96
C ASP A 543 22.33 21.58 -4.89
N VAL A 544 22.55 21.78 -6.19
CA VAL A 544 21.57 21.53 -7.25
C VAL A 544 21.01 20.11 -7.18
N ARG A 545 21.84 19.12 -6.80
CA ARG A 545 21.39 17.73 -6.68
C ARG A 545 20.39 17.55 -5.53
N SER A 546 20.60 18.25 -4.41
CA SER A 546 19.68 18.20 -3.26
C SER A 546 18.32 18.82 -3.61
N LEU A 547 18.29 19.92 -4.37
CA LEU A 547 17.05 20.51 -4.90
C LEU A 547 16.28 19.56 -5.83
N HIS A 548 16.97 18.93 -6.78
CA HIS A 548 16.36 17.92 -7.66
C HIS A 548 15.86 16.71 -6.87
N ALA A 549 16.66 16.19 -5.94
CA ALA A 549 16.27 15.05 -5.12
C ALA A 549 15.05 15.40 -4.25
N TRP A 550 14.95 16.62 -3.72
CA TRP A 550 13.75 17.09 -3.02
C TRP A 550 12.51 17.05 -3.92
N TYR A 551 12.61 17.61 -5.12
CA TYR A 551 11.50 17.60 -6.08
C TYR A 551 11.09 16.18 -6.47
N ASN A 552 12.05 15.31 -6.79
CA ASN A 552 11.79 13.90 -7.12
C ASN A 552 11.16 13.15 -5.93
N MET A 553 11.63 13.40 -4.70
CA MET A 553 11.06 12.81 -3.50
C MET A 553 9.62 13.25 -3.30
N ARG A 554 9.31 14.53 -3.54
CA ARG A 554 7.96 15.08 -3.50
C ARG A 554 7.02 14.36 -4.48
N GLN A 555 7.48 14.13 -5.72
CA GLN A 555 6.73 13.34 -6.71
C GLN A 555 6.49 11.90 -6.23
N CYS A 556 7.53 11.23 -5.73
CA CYS A 556 7.41 9.88 -5.16
C CYS A 556 6.42 9.84 -4.00
N MET A 557 6.39 10.85 -3.11
CA MET A 557 5.43 10.93 -2.01
C MET A 557 3.98 11.13 -2.49
N MET A 558 3.76 11.92 -3.55
CA MET A 558 2.45 12.06 -4.18
C MET A 558 1.97 10.77 -4.85
N ASP A 559 2.90 9.95 -5.32
CA ASP A 559 2.62 8.68 -6.00
C ASP A 559 2.65 7.45 -5.05
N LEU A 560 3.11 7.63 -3.80
CA LEU A 560 3.17 6.55 -2.82
C LEU A 560 1.78 5.96 -2.55
N GLY A 561 1.65 4.64 -2.64
CA GLY A 561 0.38 3.94 -2.43
C GLY A 561 -0.64 4.16 -3.54
N ARG A 562 -0.24 4.60 -4.74
CA ARG A 562 -1.14 4.82 -5.88
C ARG A 562 -2.05 3.63 -6.17
N ARG A 563 -1.56 2.40 -5.98
CA ARG A 563 -2.38 1.19 -6.14
C ARG A 563 -3.57 1.12 -5.18
N TYR A 564 -3.36 1.52 -3.93
CA TYR A 564 -4.40 1.57 -2.91
C TYR A 564 -5.32 2.76 -3.13
N LEU A 565 -4.78 3.90 -3.54
CA LEU A 565 -5.54 5.11 -3.85
C LEU A 565 -6.57 4.87 -4.97
N LYS A 566 -6.18 4.20 -6.07
CA LYS A 566 -7.11 3.80 -7.15
C LYS A 566 -8.28 2.96 -6.62
N ARG A 567 -8.00 1.98 -5.74
CA ARG A 567 -9.02 1.13 -5.10
C ARG A 567 -9.95 1.94 -4.19
N ILE A 568 -9.38 2.77 -3.32
CA ILE A 568 -10.10 3.68 -2.43
C ILE A 568 -11.05 4.56 -3.22
N PHE A 569 -10.62 5.12 -4.35
CA PHE A 569 -11.49 5.96 -5.18
C PHE A 569 -12.67 5.19 -5.76
N ILE A 570 -12.49 3.96 -6.25
CA ILE A 570 -13.62 3.14 -6.71
C ILE A 570 -14.60 2.89 -5.55
N TYR A 571 -14.10 2.55 -4.35
CA TYR A 571 -14.94 2.33 -3.17
C TYR A 571 -15.73 3.58 -2.81
N SER A 572 -15.04 4.71 -2.58
CA SER A 572 -15.68 5.96 -2.19
C SER A 572 -16.68 6.45 -3.23
N SER A 573 -16.42 6.24 -4.54
CA SER A 573 -17.33 6.64 -5.62
C SER A 573 -18.63 5.84 -5.61
N VAL A 574 -18.54 4.51 -5.51
CA VAL A 574 -19.72 3.65 -5.45
C VAL A 574 -20.51 3.89 -4.17
N PHE A 575 -19.83 4.02 -3.03
CA PHE A 575 -20.48 4.34 -1.76
C PHE A 575 -21.19 5.70 -1.82
N LEU A 576 -20.53 6.75 -2.33
CA LEU A 576 -21.17 8.04 -2.49
C LEU A 576 -22.37 7.97 -3.42
N ALA A 577 -22.26 7.30 -4.57
CA ALA A 577 -23.36 7.17 -5.51
C ALA A 577 -24.59 6.48 -4.89
N CYS A 578 -24.38 5.36 -4.19
CA CYS A 578 -25.45 4.65 -3.49
C CYS A 578 -26.12 5.52 -2.42
N TYR A 579 -25.33 6.18 -1.56
CA TYR A 579 -25.88 6.98 -0.46
C TYR A 579 -26.43 8.33 -0.92
N LEU A 580 -25.91 8.92 -1.99
CA LEU A 580 -26.49 10.08 -2.63
C LEU A 580 -27.86 9.75 -3.24
N ALA A 581 -28.01 8.58 -3.86
CA ALA A 581 -29.32 8.13 -4.35
C ALA A 581 -30.35 8.02 -3.20
N PHE A 582 -29.96 7.46 -2.05
CA PHE A 582 -30.81 7.44 -0.86
C PHE A 582 -31.14 8.85 -0.35
N MET A 583 -30.16 9.77 -0.31
CA MET A 583 -30.40 11.16 0.09
C MET A 583 -31.37 11.89 -0.84
N VAL A 584 -31.20 11.73 -2.15
CA VAL A 584 -32.10 12.31 -3.16
C VAL A 584 -33.51 11.74 -2.99
N TYR A 585 -33.65 10.42 -2.87
CA TYR A 585 -34.94 9.77 -2.59
C TYR A 585 -35.62 10.36 -1.34
N ARG A 586 -34.88 10.53 -0.24
CA ARG A 586 -35.42 11.14 0.99
C ARG A 586 -35.83 12.59 0.79
N CYS A 587 -35.03 13.38 0.07
CA CYS A 587 -35.38 14.77 -0.25
C CYS A 587 -36.68 14.82 -1.05
N LEU A 588 -36.82 14.01 -2.10
CA LEU A 588 -38.03 13.94 -2.92
C LEU A 588 -39.26 13.58 -2.08
N LYS A 589 -39.12 12.65 -1.14
CA LYS A 589 -40.19 12.29 -0.19
C LYS A 589 -40.54 13.47 0.74
N ILE A 590 -39.55 14.15 1.32
CA ILE A 590 -39.78 15.32 2.21
C ILE A 590 -40.53 16.45 1.50
N PHE A 591 -40.21 16.68 0.22
CA PHE A 591 -40.90 17.68 -0.61
C PHE A 591 -42.26 17.20 -1.16
N GLY A 592 -42.74 16.01 -0.76
CA GLY A 592 -44.02 15.47 -1.22
C GLY A 592 -44.05 15.12 -2.71
N LEU A 593 -42.89 14.99 -3.37
CA LEU A 593 -42.81 14.62 -4.79
C LEU A 593 -43.00 13.12 -4.99
N ILE A 594 -42.76 12.33 -3.95
CA ILE A 594 -42.94 10.87 -3.93
C ILE A 594 -43.70 10.49 -2.65
N GLU A 595 -44.87 9.87 -2.81
CA GLU A 595 -45.67 9.36 -1.71
C GLU A 595 -45.37 7.86 -1.50
N THR A 596 -44.38 7.57 -0.66
CA THR A 596 -44.02 6.19 -0.28
C THR A 596 -44.03 6.06 1.23
N GLN A 597 -44.77 5.07 1.73
CA GLN A 597 -44.72 4.67 3.13
C GLN A 597 -43.40 3.92 3.37
N THR A 598 -42.49 4.54 4.12
CA THR A 598 -41.27 3.89 4.60
C THR A 598 -41.30 3.86 6.12
N THR A 599 -40.79 2.78 6.69
CA THR A 599 -40.68 2.63 8.15
C THR A 599 -39.69 3.62 8.74
N ILE A 600 -39.88 3.95 10.02
CA ILE A 600 -38.96 4.79 10.80
C ILE A 600 -37.53 4.24 10.72
N LEU A 601 -37.37 2.91 10.76
CA LEU A 601 -36.06 2.28 10.67
C LEU A 601 -35.33 2.60 9.35
N THR A 602 -36.05 2.57 8.22
CA THR A 602 -35.47 2.87 6.90
C THR A 602 -34.95 4.30 6.86
N GLU A 603 -35.71 5.24 7.40
CA GLU A 603 -35.32 6.65 7.52
C GLU A 603 -34.08 6.82 8.40
N MET A 604 -34.01 6.10 9.54
CA MET A 604 -32.86 6.13 10.45
C MET A 604 -31.60 5.54 9.81
N PHE A 605 -31.69 4.35 9.19
CA PHE A 605 -30.54 3.69 8.58
C PHE A 605 -29.98 4.42 7.37
N SER A 606 -30.84 4.87 6.46
CA SER A 606 -30.41 5.60 5.26
C SER A 606 -29.85 6.98 5.63
N GLY A 607 -30.49 7.69 6.56
CA GLY A 607 -30.00 8.97 7.08
C GLY A 607 -28.66 8.87 7.78
N TYR A 608 -28.52 7.88 8.65
CA TYR A 608 -27.27 7.66 9.39
C TYR A 608 -26.11 7.33 8.45
N ASP A 609 -26.28 6.35 7.55
CA ASP A 609 -25.21 5.98 6.62
C ASP A 609 -24.84 7.15 5.70
N ALA A 610 -25.83 7.86 5.15
CA ALA A 610 -25.56 8.98 4.28
C ALA A 610 -24.78 10.08 4.99
N LEU A 611 -25.14 10.40 6.23
CA LEU A 611 -24.42 11.38 7.04
C LEU A 611 -22.99 10.94 7.32
N VAL A 612 -22.77 9.69 7.73
CA VAL A 612 -21.43 9.14 8.02
C VAL A 612 -20.54 9.16 6.77
N ILE A 613 -21.04 8.60 5.65
CA ILE A 613 -20.25 8.49 4.42
C ILE A 613 -19.98 9.87 3.81
N LEU A 614 -20.98 10.75 3.77
CA LEU A 614 -20.80 12.12 3.31
C LEU A 614 -19.77 12.86 4.17
N SER A 615 -19.83 12.73 5.49
CA SER A 615 -18.87 13.35 6.41
C SER A 615 -17.44 12.89 6.16
N ILE A 616 -17.23 11.57 5.98
CA ILE A 616 -15.91 11.01 5.67
C ILE A 616 -15.39 11.55 4.33
N ILE A 617 -16.24 11.61 3.30
CA ILE A 617 -15.86 12.11 1.97
C ILE A 617 -15.56 13.61 1.98
N LEU A 618 -16.34 14.42 2.72
CA LEU A 618 -16.07 15.85 2.89
C LEU A 618 -14.72 16.09 3.59
N LEU A 619 -14.39 15.27 4.59
CA LEU A 619 -13.07 15.33 5.24
C LEU A 619 -11.94 14.91 4.28
N MET A 620 -12.16 13.89 3.43
CA MET A 620 -11.21 13.52 2.38
C MET A 620 -11.00 14.67 1.38
N LEU A 621 -12.07 15.33 0.94
CA LEU A 621 -11.99 16.50 0.05
C LEU A 621 -11.25 17.67 0.70
N TYR A 622 -11.50 17.95 1.99
CA TYR A 622 -10.76 18.96 2.74
C TYR A 622 -9.25 18.65 2.80
N TYR A 623 -8.87 17.41 3.11
CA TYR A 623 -7.47 17.02 3.08
C TYR A 623 -6.87 17.07 1.68
N GLY A 624 -7.65 16.71 0.66
CA GLY A 624 -7.23 16.85 -0.74
C GLY A 624 -6.96 18.30 -1.14
N ALA A 625 -7.84 19.23 -0.73
CA ALA A 625 -7.65 20.66 -0.91
C ALA A 625 -6.41 21.16 -0.17
N SER A 626 -6.16 20.69 1.05
CA SER A 626 -4.95 21.06 1.80
C SER A 626 -3.66 20.53 1.15
N ILE A 627 -3.68 19.34 0.54
CA ILE A 627 -2.54 18.79 -0.23
C ILE A 627 -2.30 19.65 -1.47
N ASN A 628 -3.35 19.98 -2.22
CA ASN A 628 -3.25 20.81 -3.41
C ASN A 628 -2.75 22.23 -3.06
N TYR A 629 -3.17 22.80 -1.93
CA TYR A 629 -2.68 24.09 -1.44
C TYR A 629 -1.18 24.05 -1.08
N GLN A 630 -0.66 22.91 -0.64
CA GLN A 630 0.77 22.76 -0.37
C GLN A 630 1.65 23.01 -1.61
N PHE A 631 1.17 22.74 -2.83
CA PHE A 631 1.90 23.10 -4.06
C PHE A 631 2.16 24.61 -4.14
N VAL A 632 1.14 25.41 -3.81
CA VAL A 632 1.24 26.88 -3.82
C VAL A 632 2.20 27.35 -2.73
N THR A 633 2.10 26.78 -1.53
CA THR A 633 3.04 27.08 -0.43
C THR A 633 4.48 26.76 -0.82
N ASP A 634 4.74 25.57 -1.38
CA ASP A 634 6.08 25.15 -1.79
C ASP A 634 6.65 26.08 -2.88
N GLN A 635 5.81 26.50 -3.84
CA GLN A 635 6.19 27.48 -4.87
C GLN A 635 6.55 28.84 -4.26
N LEU A 636 5.79 29.33 -3.28
CA LEU A 636 6.07 30.60 -2.60
C LEU A 636 7.39 30.53 -1.82
N THR A 637 7.66 29.43 -1.13
CA THR A 637 8.94 29.20 -0.45
C THR A 637 10.11 29.18 -1.44
N LEU A 638 9.97 28.54 -2.61
CA LEU A 638 10.99 28.58 -3.66
C LEU A 638 11.23 30.00 -4.21
N ILE A 639 10.19 30.83 -4.32
CA ILE A 639 10.32 32.24 -4.73
C ILE A 639 11.11 33.04 -3.67
N GLN A 640 10.86 32.80 -2.39
CA GLN A 640 11.59 33.44 -1.29
C GLN A 640 13.09 33.05 -1.29
N ILE A 641 13.39 31.75 -1.48
CA ILE A 641 14.77 31.26 -1.62
C ILE A 641 15.45 31.92 -2.83
N LYS A 642 14.76 31.96 -3.99
CA LYS A 642 15.28 32.61 -5.20
C LYS A 642 15.59 34.08 -4.94
N HIS A 643 14.68 34.81 -4.30
CA HIS A 643 14.88 36.22 -3.96
C HIS A 643 16.11 36.41 -3.07
N ALA A 644 16.26 35.59 -2.02
CA ALA A 644 17.43 35.61 -1.16
C ALA A 644 18.73 35.31 -1.94
N MET A 645 18.70 34.38 -2.89
CA MET A 645 19.84 34.07 -3.76
C MET A 645 20.23 35.20 -4.70
N VAL A 646 19.24 35.90 -5.28
CA VAL A 646 19.49 37.07 -6.12
C VAL A 646 20.11 38.20 -5.29
N MET A 647 19.61 38.44 -4.08
CA MET A 647 20.17 39.46 -3.17
C MET A 647 21.59 39.10 -2.73
N ALA A 648 21.85 37.84 -2.35
CA ALA A 648 23.19 37.39 -2.02
C ALA A 648 24.15 37.47 -3.22
N LYS A 649 23.68 37.20 -4.44
CA LYS A 649 24.46 37.36 -5.67
C LYS A 649 24.84 38.83 -5.92
N LYS A 650 23.87 39.74 -5.81
CA LYS A 650 24.06 41.19 -5.99
C LYS A 650 25.09 41.72 -5.00
N ASN A 651 25.02 41.25 -3.76
CA ASN A 651 25.82 41.72 -2.63
C ASN A 651 26.95 40.76 -2.22
N LEU A 652 27.41 39.91 -3.14
CA LEU A 652 28.34 38.82 -2.85
C LEU A 652 29.64 39.29 -2.18
N LYS A 653 30.14 40.49 -2.52
CA LYS A 653 31.34 41.05 -1.88
C LYS A 653 31.13 41.30 -0.39
N CYS A 654 29.97 41.83 -0.01
CA CYS A 654 29.61 42.06 1.39
C CYS A 654 29.42 40.71 2.11
N VAL A 655 28.60 39.82 1.54
CA VAL A 655 28.33 38.49 2.10
C VAL A 655 29.61 37.69 2.41
N LEU A 656 30.62 37.75 1.53
CA LEU A 656 31.87 37.00 1.71
C LEU A 656 32.89 37.69 2.61
N ASN A 657 32.91 39.03 2.66
CA ASN A 657 33.91 39.80 3.40
C ASN A 657 33.47 40.14 4.83
N THR A 658 32.19 39.99 5.15
CA THR A 658 31.70 40.30 6.48
C THR A 658 32.15 39.22 7.45
N ASP A 659 33.14 39.53 8.29
CA ASP A 659 33.73 38.58 9.26
C ASP A 659 32.76 38.25 10.39
N SER A 660 31.93 39.21 10.84
CA SER A 660 30.92 39.00 11.89
C SER A 660 29.51 38.84 11.31
N GLU A 661 28.79 37.80 11.71
CA GLU A 661 27.36 37.65 11.37
C GLU A 661 26.53 38.84 11.84
N GLU A 662 26.94 39.44 12.94
CA GLU A 662 26.35 40.63 13.50
C GLU A 662 26.36 41.81 12.52
N SER A 663 27.42 41.98 11.72
CA SER A 663 27.46 43.03 10.70
C SER A 663 26.49 42.76 9.54
N LEU A 664 26.08 41.52 9.28
CA LEU A 664 25.02 41.24 8.29
C LEU A 664 23.63 41.63 8.81
N LEU A 665 23.41 41.57 10.12
CA LEU A 665 22.12 41.88 10.76
C LEU A 665 22.00 43.35 11.18
N ASN A 666 23.09 43.96 11.65
CA ASN A 666 23.12 45.33 12.19
C ASN A 666 23.31 46.41 11.13
N ASN A 667 23.76 46.06 9.93
CA ASN A 667 23.77 47.04 8.85
C ASN A 667 22.30 47.32 8.48
N ASP A 668 21.84 48.56 8.66
CA ASP A 668 20.53 49.14 8.21
C ASP A 668 20.15 48.87 6.73
N THR A 669 21.01 48.14 6.03
CA THR A 669 20.83 47.62 4.69
C THR A 669 19.75 46.54 4.62
N GLU A 670 19.17 46.42 3.42
CA GLU A 670 18.05 45.56 2.97
C GLU A 670 18.14 44.03 3.26
N PHE A 671 19.00 43.56 4.17
CA PHE A 671 19.25 42.14 4.49
C PHE A 671 18.42 41.58 5.66
N GLN A 672 17.23 42.12 5.90
CA GLN A 672 16.33 41.55 6.91
C GLN A 672 15.64 40.31 6.34
N GLY A 673 16.17 39.13 6.66
CA GLY A 673 15.53 37.85 6.32
C GLY A 673 16.38 36.62 6.64
N GLN A 674 15.80 35.65 7.35
CA GLN A 674 16.46 34.42 7.78
C GLN A 674 17.08 33.62 6.61
N TYR A 675 16.39 33.61 5.48
CA TYR A 675 16.86 33.01 4.23
C TYR A 675 18.23 33.54 3.79
N ILE A 676 18.45 34.86 3.90
CA ILE A 676 19.70 35.48 3.47
C ILE A 676 20.83 35.12 4.43
N VAL A 677 20.58 35.10 5.74
CA VAL A 677 21.63 34.78 6.71
C VAL A 677 22.09 33.33 6.55
N ILE A 678 21.15 32.39 6.41
CA ILE A 678 21.48 30.98 6.17
C ILE A 678 22.26 30.81 4.86
N LEU A 679 21.82 31.49 3.80
CA LEU A 679 22.52 31.46 2.53
C LEU A 679 23.93 32.07 2.63
N ALA A 680 24.09 33.18 3.37
CA ALA A 680 25.37 33.82 3.61
C ALA A 680 26.33 32.87 4.32
N ARG A 681 25.88 32.16 5.37
CA ARG A 681 26.67 31.12 6.06
C ARG A 681 27.11 30.02 5.10
N LEU A 682 26.18 29.48 4.31
CA LEU A 682 26.48 28.45 3.32
C LEU A 682 27.48 28.94 2.25
N LEU A 683 27.37 30.19 1.81
CA LEU A 683 28.30 30.79 0.84
C LEU A 683 29.70 31.01 1.44
N LYS A 684 29.78 31.48 2.69
CA LYS A 684 31.06 31.60 3.43
C LYS A 684 31.73 30.24 3.60
N ALA A 685 30.97 29.23 4.03
CA ALA A 685 31.44 27.85 4.14
C ALA A 685 31.97 27.33 2.80
N TYR A 686 31.23 27.54 1.71
CA TYR A 686 31.65 27.15 0.36
C TYR A 686 32.92 27.90 -0.11
N HIS A 687 33.05 29.19 0.20
CA HIS A 687 34.23 29.98 -0.15
C HIS A 687 35.46 29.55 0.66
N LYS A 688 35.30 29.29 1.96
CA LYS A 688 36.36 28.78 2.84
C LYS A 688 36.88 27.41 2.39
N GLU A 689 35.98 26.52 1.95
CA GLU A 689 36.37 25.20 1.41
C GLU A 689 37.17 25.32 0.10
N LYS A 690 36.84 26.33 -0.73
CA LYS A 690 37.42 26.50 -2.08
C LYS A 690 37.91 27.94 -2.29
N PRO A 691 38.97 28.36 -1.57
CA PRO A 691 39.42 29.75 -1.59
C PRO A 691 39.94 30.18 -2.97
N GLN A 692 40.40 29.22 -3.79
CA GLN A 692 40.89 29.45 -5.15
C GLN A 692 39.77 29.83 -6.14
N LYS A 693 38.50 29.60 -5.80
CA LYS A 693 37.40 29.91 -6.71
C LYS A 693 37.16 31.40 -6.74
N SER A 694 37.22 31.96 -7.96
CA SER A 694 36.87 33.35 -8.17
C SER A 694 35.42 33.63 -7.73
N ARG A 695 35.16 34.85 -7.26
CA ARG A 695 33.79 35.32 -6.96
C ARG A 695 32.85 35.12 -8.15
N GLU A 696 33.40 35.17 -9.36
CA GLU A 696 32.66 34.93 -10.59
C GLU A 696 32.20 33.47 -10.74
N GLU A 697 32.95 32.48 -10.25
CA GLU A 697 32.47 31.10 -10.18
C GLU A 697 31.30 30.93 -9.21
N ILE A 698 31.35 31.61 -8.05
CA ILE A 698 30.26 31.57 -7.07
C ILE A 698 29.00 32.20 -7.69
N ARG A 699 29.13 33.32 -8.40
CA ARG A 699 28.02 33.93 -9.16
C ARG A 699 27.46 32.97 -10.21
N LYS A 700 28.32 32.34 -11.02
CA LYS A 700 27.90 31.33 -12.01
C LYS A 700 27.20 30.14 -11.36
N LYS A 701 27.63 29.72 -10.17
CA LYS A 701 26.96 28.66 -9.40
C LYS A 701 25.58 29.10 -8.92
N LEU A 702 25.47 30.31 -8.36
CA LEU A 702 24.19 30.89 -7.95
C LEU A 702 23.22 31.01 -9.13
N ASP A 703 23.70 31.44 -10.30
CA ASP A 703 22.88 31.51 -11.52
C ASP A 703 22.33 30.16 -11.96
N ARG A 704 23.14 29.10 -11.86
CA ARG A 704 22.68 27.74 -12.13
C ARG A 704 21.60 27.30 -11.16
N ILE A 705 21.76 27.61 -9.87
CA ILE A 705 20.78 27.25 -8.83
C ILE A 705 19.48 28.05 -9.02
N ILE A 706 19.55 29.35 -9.27
CA ILE A 706 18.38 30.21 -9.53
C ILE A 706 17.61 29.68 -10.74
N LYS A 707 18.32 29.36 -11.84
CA LYS A 707 17.70 28.74 -13.02
C LYS A 707 17.01 27.41 -12.67
N GLU A 708 17.63 26.59 -11.81
CA GLU A 708 17.03 25.32 -11.42
C GLU A 708 15.79 25.50 -10.53
N ILE A 709 15.79 26.49 -9.63
CA ILE A 709 14.60 26.84 -8.84
C ILE A 709 13.46 27.27 -9.76
N ASP A 710 13.74 28.05 -10.81
CA ASP A 710 12.74 28.42 -11.81
C ASP A 710 12.18 27.21 -12.56
N ASN A 711 13.05 26.28 -12.99
CA ASN A 711 12.64 25.04 -13.64
C ASN A 711 11.73 24.20 -12.72
N ILE A 712 12.12 24.03 -11.44
CA ILE A 712 11.34 23.27 -10.46
C ILE A 712 9.98 23.94 -10.19
N ARG A 713 9.96 25.27 -10.07
CA ARG A 713 8.72 26.04 -9.88
C ARG A 713 7.75 25.85 -11.06
N GLU A 714 8.25 25.95 -12.28
CA GLU A 714 7.44 25.71 -13.49
C GLU A 714 6.88 24.29 -13.50
N ARG A 715 7.70 23.29 -13.17
CA ARG A 715 7.23 21.90 -13.07
C ARG A 715 6.19 21.70 -11.98
N LEU A 716 6.32 22.35 -10.81
CA LEU A 716 5.31 22.31 -9.75
C LEU A 716 3.99 22.94 -10.20
N ASP A 717 4.05 23.98 -11.04
CA ASP A 717 2.84 24.60 -11.61
C ASP A 717 2.14 23.65 -12.59
N ILE A 718 2.92 23.02 -13.48
CA ILE A 718 2.42 21.97 -14.38
C ILE A 718 1.79 20.83 -13.58
N GLU A 719 2.43 20.35 -12.51
CA GLU A 719 1.85 19.31 -11.65
C GLU A 719 0.56 19.75 -10.96
N PHE A 720 0.51 20.97 -10.42
CA PHE A 720 -0.68 21.50 -9.77
C PHE A 720 -1.87 21.62 -10.74
N ASN A 721 -1.59 21.92 -12.01
CA ASN A 721 -2.61 22.09 -13.04
C ASN A 721 -3.04 20.76 -13.68
N HIS A 722 -2.08 19.88 -14.00
CA HIS A 722 -2.34 18.63 -14.72
C HIS A 722 -2.54 17.41 -13.81
N HIS A 723 -1.81 17.34 -12.69
CA HIS A 723 -1.83 16.22 -11.75
C HIS A 723 -2.25 16.61 -10.32
N PRO A 724 -3.28 17.46 -10.12
CA PRO A 724 -3.75 17.72 -8.76
C PRO A 724 -4.35 16.44 -8.17
N LEU A 725 -4.41 16.37 -6.84
CA LEU A 725 -5.16 15.31 -6.20
C LEU A 725 -6.64 15.51 -6.50
N ARG A 726 -7.23 14.54 -7.21
CA ARG A 726 -8.64 14.53 -7.61
C ARG A 726 -9.40 13.50 -6.80
N ILE A 727 -10.64 13.81 -6.43
CA ILE A 727 -11.60 12.86 -5.87
C ILE A 727 -12.74 12.76 -6.88
N MET A 728 -13.00 11.56 -7.40
CA MET A 728 -14.03 11.32 -8.42
C MET A 728 -13.86 12.17 -9.68
N GLY A 729 -12.61 12.45 -10.06
CA GLY A 729 -12.28 13.30 -11.21
C GLY A 729 -12.32 14.80 -10.94
N LEU A 730 -12.88 15.25 -9.81
CA LEU A 730 -12.92 16.66 -9.42
C LEU A 730 -11.63 17.06 -8.70
N LYS A 731 -11.05 18.21 -9.09
CA LYS A 731 -9.91 18.81 -8.36
C LYS A 731 -10.38 19.23 -6.97
N ALA A 732 -9.80 18.66 -5.92
CA ALA A 732 -10.14 19.04 -4.56
C ALA A 732 -9.56 20.44 -4.27
N THR A 733 -10.42 21.47 -4.22
CA THR A 733 -10.05 22.86 -3.90
C THR A 733 -10.88 23.38 -2.73
N TYR A 734 -10.37 24.39 -2.01
CA TYR A 734 -11.15 25.05 -0.95
C TYR A 734 -12.40 25.75 -1.52
N GLU A 735 -12.34 26.20 -2.77
CA GLU A 735 -13.49 26.77 -3.46
C GLU A 735 -14.61 25.73 -3.69
N LEU A 736 -14.26 24.54 -4.19
CA LEU A 736 -15.22 23.43 -4.34
C LEU A 736 -15.82 23.04 -2.99
N MET A 737 -15.01 23.02 -1.92
CA MET A 737 -15.50 22.76 -0.56
C MET A 737 -16.53 23.79 -0.11
N ASN A 738 -16.26 25.08 -0.31
CA ASN A 738 -17.20 26.13 0.04
C ASN A 738 -18.51 26.00 -0.75
N GLN A 739 -18.43 25.70 -2.05
CA GLN A 739 -19.63 25.46 -2.88
C GLN A 739 -20.46 24.28 -2.35
N ILE A 740 -19.82 23.16 -1.99
CA ILE A 740 -20.51 22.01 -1.41
C ILE A 740 -21.13 22.36 -0.05
N TYR A 741 -20.41 23.06 0.82
CA TYR A 741 -20.93 23.47 2.13
C TYR A 741 -22.12 24.43 2.02
N THR A 742 -22.05 25.42 1.13
CA THR A 742 -23.18 26.31 0.86
C THR A 742 -24.37 25.52 0.31
N GLY A 743 -24.16 24.62 -0.66
CA GLY A 743 -25.21 23.77 -1.21
C GLY A 743 -25.89 22.89 -0.15
N LEU A 744 -25.09 22.25 0.72
CA LEU A 744 -25.62 21.45 1.83
C LEU A 744 -26.38 22.31 2.86
N ALA A 745 -25.87 23.49 3.20
CA ALA A 745 -26.54 24.41 4.11
C ALA A 745 -27.90 24.89 3.56
N THR A 746 -27.95 25.23 2.26
CA THR A 746 -29.20 25.59 1.58
C THR A 746 -30.19 24.43 1.55
N LEU A 747 -29.71 23.20 1.27
CA LEU A 747 -30.56 22.00 1.29
C LEU A 747 -31.13 21.75 2.69
N VAL A 748 -30.33 21.87 3.74
CA VAL A 748 -30.78 21.72 5.13
C VAL A 748 -31.82 22.80 5.49
N ALA A 749 -31.58 24.05 5.11
CA ALA A 749 -32.55 25.13 5.33
C ALA A 749 -33.88 24.87 4.62
N ALA A 750 -33.85 24.38 3.37
CA ALA A 750 -35.05 24.02 2.62
C ALA A 750 -35.81 22.85 3.26
N ILE A 751 -35.10 21.82 3.75
CA ILE A 751 -35.70 20.71 4.49
C ILE A 751 -36.38 21.23 5.78
N ILE A 752 -35.70 22.08 6.55
CA ILE A 752 -36.27 22.66 7.77
C ILE A 752 -37.52 23.48 7.44
N GLN A 753 -37.47 24.34 6.41
CA GLN A 753 -38.60 25.13 5.98
C GLN A 753 -39.80 24.25 5.60
N GLN A 754 -39.55 23.17 4.85
CA GLN A 754 -40.60 22.23 4.45
C GLN A 754 -41.20 21.52 5.67
N LEU A 755 -40.37 21.07 6.61
CA LEU A 755 -40.83 20.40 7.83
C LEU A 755 -41.68 21.32 8.72
N VAL A 756 -41.29 22.60 8.84
CA VAL A 756 -42.09 23.60 9.56
C VAL A 756 -43.43 23.82 8.85
N ALA A 757 -43.42 24.01 7.53
CA ALA A 757 -44.64 24.22 6.75
C ALA A 757 -45.62 23.03 6.82
N THR A 758 -45.11 21.80 6.91
CA THR A 758 -45.96 20.60 7.08
C THR A 758 -46.43 20.41 8.53
N ASN A 759 -45.64 20.83 9.52
CA ASN A 759 -46.01 20.70 10.93
C ASN A 759 -47.02 21.76 11.37
N ASP A 760 -47.00 22.96 10.79
CA ASP A 760 -48.05 23.97 11.00
C ASP A 760 -49.41 23.54 10.39
N PHE A 761 -49.41 22.44 9.61
CA PHE A 761 -50.60 21.82 9.03
C PHE A 761 -51.14 20.64 9.87
N LEU A 762 -50.34 20.08 10.78
CA LEU A 762 -50.71 19.01 11.72
C LEU A 762 -51.19 19.60 13.05
#